data_AF-A0A250XRR5-F1
#
_entry.id   AF-A0A250XRR5-F1
#
_cell.length_a   1.000
_cell.length_b   1.000
_cell.length_c   1.000
_cell.angle_alpha   90.00
_cell.angle_beta   90.00
_cell.angle_gamma   90.00
#
_symmetry.space_group_name_H-M   'P 1'
#
loop_
_entity.id
_entity.type
_entity.pdbx_description
1 polymer ?
#
loop_
_entity_poly.entity_id
_entity_poly.type
_entity_poly.pdbx_seq_one_letter_code
_entity_poly.pdbx_strand_id
1 'polypeptide(L)'
;MSACAGSQVGETHSVIKAAAEVGGNIMLHQIEERLNDIRQEKGQESQNGDNAPKETTLKGSNGVPGLNNLNKQAILLARSGDHVGATACLTHLLEQARRCNVTHPELYVCLSNRCNSFLALECFSEALEDARQALLLIQKAFPGGRHAFHPLFTKVTVRMGQALLGMCCHREALMAFEDALKLNPDNIDARVGLERAHQAMLRSVLQGENLERRALPPPAPSLRIASLPHSSPAHHIRCEDRLPTQLLTPFQAERDPSTRDIYNYCTVQADTRLPLRYLDQYLQDRQRLTLSSQAVQHAVQEVQARGVDCRVLIVGSGAAGLMAMVALKAGALHVTCVERWMYMAQSCREVLVHNGASLEDFKVVCKRPCDLTSEDVPIPPNLVIACDLIDEGILTGGLLTAVKSVMQKGLVMLDAVIIPSSITVKVQAMQAQTAPSVCGIQLGALDRYRWLTGPAGVCSASHMRQPAASRPSTSTHLPEKLLTSDSSSSSSCETQPPPPLPYIFRPLSEPQECWTFDLYCPPEESCHKHVDLEMKVEGNWNAVLYWAEVCLYRELSWSTGFGQHAENCHHDQKCVTCASIQPALQYMAGSLAVHPQMVLPLLASHNTVRLKFDLEEGEYQYLHKRDASLPRHHFAMAADTVRLEAYNKALKKAVQLIKTGATASATPKSDAIPALSHTSVQALDLGCGTGVLAMLAARAGADHVVAVEAHPTLCDIARRNVAMNGLSRKVRLVLCC
;
A
#
# COMPACT_ATOMS: atom_id res chain seq x y z
N MET A 1 4.99 -18.75 50.05
CA MET A 1 6.25 -18.05 49.72
C MET A 1 6.98 -18.84 48.64
N SER A 2 6.79 -18.46 47.38
CA SER A 2 7.60 -18.81 46.18
C SER A 2 6.70 -18.70 44.94
N ALA A 3 6.44 -17.48 44.48
CA ALA A 3 5.86 -17.19 43.16
C ALA A 3 5.99 -15.69 42.82
N CYS A 4 7.19 -15.13 42.94
CA CYS A 4 7.55 -13.78 42.46
C CYS A 4 9.05 -13.75 42.12
N ALA A 5 9.47 -14.35 40.99
CA ALA A 5 10.86 -14.24 40.51
C ALA A 5 11.00 -14.53 39.00
N GLY A 6 9.94 -14.29 38.19
CA GLY A 6 9.91 -14.70 36.78
C GLY A 6 9.89 -13.60 35.73
N SER A 7 9.74 -12.31 36.09
CA SER A 7 9.47 -11.26 35.09
C SER A 7 10.49 -10.11 35.01
N GLN A 8 11.65 -10.21 35.66
CA GLN A 8 12.64 -9.11 35.65
C GLN A 8 13.82 -9.28 34.69
N VAL A 9 13.94 -10.39 33.97
CA VAL A 9 15.12 -10.62 33.10
C VAL A 9 14.95 -10.00 31.70
N GLY A 10 13.70 -9.77 31.25
CA GLY A 10 13.40 -9.15 29.95
C GLY A 10 13.60 -7.64 29.91
N GLU A 11 13.41 -6.94 31.04
CA GLU A 11 13.60 -5.49 31.12
C GLU A 11 15.07 -5.10 31.24
N THR A 12 15.92 -5.93 31.87
CA THR A 12 17.35 -5.64 31.99
C THR A 12 18.09 -5.60 30.64
N HIS A 13 17.68 -6.41 29.65
CA HIS A 13 18.33 -6.43 28.33
C HIS A 13 17.91 -5.24 27.44
N SER A 14 16.64 -4.81 27.49
CA SER A 14 16.21 -3.58 26.82
C SER A 14 16.81 -2.34 27.48
N VAL A 15 17.03 -2.36 28.80
CA VAL A 15 17.68 -1.28 29.53
C VAL A 15 19.18 -1.20 29.22
N ILE A 16 19.89 -2.32 29.02
CA ILE A 16 21.31 -2.30 28.59
C ILE A 16 21.44 -1.81 27.14
N LYS A 17 20.56 -2.24 26.23
CA LYS A 17 20.55 -1.78 24.84
C LYS A 17 20.17 -0.29 24.72
N ALA A 18 19.16 0.14 25.48
CA ALA A 18 18.78 1.55 25.57
C ALA A 18 19.86 2.39 26.30
N ALA A 19 20.56 1.84 27.31
CA ALA A 19 21.67 2.53 27.97
C ALA A 19 22.90 2.66 27.07
N ALA A 20 23.18 1.67 26.21
CA ALA A 20 24.21 1.75 25.19
C ALA A 20 23.85 2.75 24.08
N GLU A 21 22.59 2.79 23.64
CA GLU A 21 22.08 3.80 22.69
C GLU A 21 22.08 5.23 23.29
N VAL A 22 21.71 5.38 24.57
CA VAL A 22 21.75 6.67 25.30
C VAL A 22 23.19 7.11 25.56
N GLY A 23 24.09 6.19 25.95
CA GLY A 23 25.51 6.47 26.16
C GLY A 23 26.24 6.85 24.87
N GLY A 24 25.95 6.14 23.76
CA GLY A 24 26.44 6.48 22.43
C GLY A 24 25.97 7.87 21.97
N ASN A 25 24.69 8.21 22.20
CA ASN A 25 24.16 9.54 21.88
C ASN A 25 24.82 10.67 22.69
N ILE A 26 25.18 10.44 23.96
CA ILE A 26 25.91 11.42 24.79
C ILE A 26 27.35 11.62 24.27
N MET A 27 28.05 10.54 23.93
CA MET A 27 29.41 10.62 23.39
C MET A 27 29.45 11.28 22.01
N LEU A 28 28.47 11.00 21.14
CA LEU A 28 28.34 11.66 19.84
C LEU A 28 28.10 13.17 19.99
N HIS A 29 27.27 13.58 20.96
CA HIS A 29 27.06 15.00 21.27
C HIS A 29 28.35 15.69 21.75
N GLN A 30 29.13 15.05 22.62
CA GLN A 30 30.42 15.58 23.07
C GLN A 30 31.45 15.68 21.93
N ILE A 31 31.42 14.74 20.98
CA ILE A 31 32.23 14.79 19.76
C ILE A 31 31.81 15.99 18.90
N GLU A 32 30.51 16.24 18.74
CA GLU A 32 29.98 17.38 17.99
C GLU A 32 30.32 18.73 18.63
N GLU A 33 30.24 18.85 19.96
CA GLU A 33 30.69 20.04 20.70
C GLU A 33 32.19 20.30 20.47
N ARG A 34 33.04 19.28 20.66
CA ARG A 34 34.47 19.40 20.37
C ARG A 34 34.77 19.71 18.91
N LEU A 35 33.97 19.19 17.98
CA LEU A 35 34.10 19.49 16.55
C LEU A 35 33.76 20.95 16.26
N ASN A 36 32.77 21.52 16.96
CA ASN A 36 32.41 22.92 16.86
C ASN A 36 33.47 23.85 17.46
N ASP A 37 34.09 23.48 18.58
CA ASP A 37 35.24 24.21 19.15
C ASP A 37 36.39 24.29 18.14
N ILE A 38 36.77 23.16 17.52
CA ILE A 38 37.81 23.09 16.48
C ILE A 38 37.47 23.96 15.26
N ARG A 39 36.17 24.06 14.90
CA ARG A 39 35.70 24.92 13.81
C ARG A 39 35.80 26.40 14.18
N GLN A 40 35.50 26.77 15.44
CA GLN A 40 35.55 28.15 15.91
C GLN A 40 36.99 28.66 16.10
N GLU A 41 37.89 27.83 16.63
CA GLU A 41 39.32 28.16 16.78
C GLU A 41 39.98 28.52 15.44
N LYS A 42 39.55 27.89 14.33
CA LYS A 42 40.05 28.20 12.97
C LYS A 42 39.34 29.36 12.27
N GLY A 43 38.10 29.69 12.68
CA GLY A 43 37.34 30.82 12.12
C GLY A 43 37.94 32.19 12.45
N GLN A 44 38.79 32.27 13.48
CA GLN A 44 39.51 33.50 13.85
C GLN A 44 40.77 33.74 12.99
N GLU A 45 41.29 32.75 12.27
CA GLU A 45 42.49 32.91 11.41
C GLU A 45 42.17 33.27 9.95
N SER A 46 40.90 33.19 9.51
CA SER A 46 40.51 33.39 8.10
C SER A 46 39.85 34.74 7.81
N GLN A 47 40.40 35.84 8.35
CA GLN A 47 40.16 37.19 7.83
C GLN A 47 41.45 37.71 7.18
N ASN A 48 41.82 37.17 6.03
CA ASN A 48 42.65 37.84 5.02
C ASN A 48 42.86 36.92 3.79
N GLY A 49 42.41 37.37 2.62
CA GLY A 49 42.97 36.94 1.34
C GLY A 49 42.10 36.06 0.46
N ASP A 50 41.50 36.69 -0.55
CA ASP A 50 41.09 36.07 -1.82
C ASP A 50 42.23 35.26 -2.46
N ASN A 51 41.94 34.02 -2.85
CA ASN A 51 42.26 33.46 -4.17
C ASN A 51 41.98 31.95 -4.21
N ALA A 52 41.32 31.51 -5.29
CA ALA A 52 41.15 30.10 -5.63
C ALA A 52 42.51 29.44 -5.97
N PRO A 53 42.67 28.12 -5.74
CA PRO A 53 43.57 27.35 -6.59
C PRO A 53 43.03 25.98 -7.06
N LYS A 54 43.52 25.62 -8.25
CA LYS A 54 43.53 24.28 -8.85
C LYS A 54 44.56 23.39 -8.16
N GLU A 55 44.35 22.08 -8.30
CA GLU A 55 45.20 20.92 -7.97
C GLU A 55 46.59 21.19 -7.37
N THR A 56 46.85 20.62 -6.18
CA THR A 56 48.04 19.81 -5.89
C THR A 56 47.90 19.20 -4.49
N THR A 57 48.53 18.03 -4.30
CA THR A 57 48.75 17.32 -3.04
C THR A 57 48.90 18.23 -1.82
N LEU A 58 48.33 17.82 -0.66
CA LEU A 58 48.46 18.45 0.67
C LEU A 58 49.93 18.60 1.10
N LYS A 59 50.67 19.52 0.47
CA LYS A 59 51.90 20.10 0.99
C LYS A 59 51.52 21.43 1.62
N GLY A 60 51.89 21.59 2.89
CA GLY A 60 51.56 22.76 3.68
C GLY A 60 52.08 24.03 3.03
N SER A 61 51.14 24.88 2.61
CA SER A 61 51.34 26.32 2.46
C SER A 61 49.97 26.97 2.63
N ASN A 62 49.90 27.92 3.57
CA ASN A 62 48.73 28.68 4.05
C ASN A 62 47.85 27.96 5.10
N GLY A 63 48.24 28.11 6.37
CA GLY A 63 47.35 28.06 7.54
C GLY A 63 46.74 26.71 7.98
N VAL A 64 46.76 25.66 7.16
CA VAL A 64 46.16 24.37 7.51
C VAL A 64 47.24 23.33 7.82
N PRO A 65 47.25 22.68 9.01
CA PRO A 65 48.20 21.61 9.31
C PRO A 65 48.02 20.46 8.31
N GLY A 66 49.09 20.02 7.67
CA GLY A 66 49.05 18.92 6.71
C GLY A 66 48.45 17.64 7.32
N LEU A 67 47.88 16.76 6.48
CA LEU A 67 47.17 15.53 6.87
C LEU A 67 47.94 14.65 7.87
N ASN A 68 49.27 14.63 7.78
CA ASN A 68 50.15 13.94 8.73
C ASN A 68 50.20 14.58 10.13
N ASN A 69 50.04 15.89 10.25
CA ASN A 69 50.08 16.61 11.53
C ASN A 69 48.79 16.40 12.33
N LEU A 70 47.63 16.46 11.66
CA LEU A 70 46.33 16.20 12.28
C LEU A 70 46.17 14.73 12.69
N ASN A 71 46.63 13.78 11.87
CA ASN A 71 46.65 12.37 12.27
C ASN A 71 47.62 12.13 13.46
N LYS A 72 48.79 12.79 13.49
CA LYS A 72 49.71 12.74 14.66
C LYS A 72 49.07 13.32 15.92
N GLN A 73 48.36 14.45 15.79
CA GLN A 73 47.62 15.07 16.89
C GLN A 73 46.54 14.14 17.43
N ALA A 74 45.75 13.52 16.55
CA ALA A 74 44.74 12.54 16.95
C ALA A 74 45.35 11.31 17.64
N ILE A 75 46.52 10.84 17.20
CA ILE A 75 47.25 9.74 17.87
C ILE A 75 47.73 10.16 19.26
N LEU A 76 48.20 11.40 19.44
CA LEU A 76 48.60 11.93 20.75
C LEU A 76 47.42 12.02 21.71
N LEU A 77 46.27 12.53 21.23
CA LEU A 77 45.02 12.61 22.00
C LEU A 77 44.51 11.21 22.40
N ALA A 78 44.53 10.26 21.47
CA ALA A 78 44.15 8.88 21.77
C ALA A 78 45.09 8.21 22.78
N ARG A 79 46.39 8.57 22.78
CA ARG A 79 47.37 8.07 23.77
C ARG A 79 47.23 8.72 25.14
N SER A 80 46.74 9.95 25.22
CA SER A 80 46.42 10.61 26.49
C SER A 80 45.06 10.20 27.07
N GLY A 81 44.33 9.27 26.41
CA GLY A 81 43.00 8.82 26.82
C GLY A 81 41.85 9.72 26.36
N ASP A 82 42.13 10.79 25.61
CA ASP A 82 41.11 11.68 25.05
C ASP A 82 40.63 11.14 23.70
N HIS A 83 39.77 10.11 23.76
CA HIS A 83 39.19 9.48 22.57
C HIS A 83 38.14 10.37 21.89
N VAL A 84 37.48 11.27 22.63
CA VAL A 84 36.51 12.25 22.09
C VAL A 84 37.24 13.27 21.22
N GLY A 85 38.32 13.88 21.74
CA GLY A 85 39.15 14.83 21.01
C GLY A 85 39.84 14.19 19.80
N ALA A 86 40.33 12.96 19.93
CA ALA A 86 40.91 12.21 18.81
C ALA A 86 39.89 11.97 17.68
N THR A 87 38.65 11.62 18.04
CA THR A 87 37.56 11.38 17.09
C THR A 87 37.10 12.67 16.40
N ALA A 88 36.97 13.76 17.14
CA ALA A 88 36.63 15.08 16.59
C ALA A 88 37.72 15.57 15.60
N CYS A 89 39.00 15.42 15.96
CA CYS A 89 40.13 15.79 15.10
C CYS A 89 40.15 15.00 13.77
N LEU A 90 39.95 13.67 13.83
CA LEU A 90 39.90 12.82 12.64
C LEU A 90 38.64 13.05 11.79
N THR A 91 37.52 13.37 12.43
CA THR A 91 36.27 13.71 11.73
C THR A 91 36.38 15.03 10.99
N HIS A 92 36.96 16.06 11.62
CA HIS A 92 37.28 17.32 10.95
C HIS A 92 38.19 17.10 9.74
N LEU A 93 39.22 16.27 9.87
CA LEU A 93 40.13 15.93 8.77
C LEU A 93 39.40 15.27 7.60
N LEU A 94 38.52 14.30 7.87
CA LEU A 94 37.76 13.60 6.84
C LEU A 94 36.72 14.52 6.16
N GLU A 95 36.10 15.43 6.92
CA GLU A 95 35.22 16.47 6.35
C GLU A 95 35.99 17.43 5.43
N GLN A 96 37.18 17.87 5.84
CA GLN A 96 38.03 18.75 5.03
C GLN A 96 38.49 18.06 3.74
N ALA A 97 38.96 16.81 3.83
CA ALA A 97 39.34 16.03 2.66
C ALA A 97 38.17 15.88 1.66
N ARG A 98 36.96 15.62 2.18
CA ARG A 98 35.73 15.52 1.36
C ARG A 98 35.34 16.87 0.74
N ARG A 99 35.36 17.96 1.51
CA ARG A 99 35.00 19.31 1.02
C ARG A 99 35.95 19.84 -0.05
N CYS A 100 37.25 19.58 0.10
CA CYS A 100 38.26 20.00 -0.85
C CYS A 100 38.45 19.01 -2.02
N ASN A 101 37.68 17.91 -2.05
CA ASN A 101 37.79 16.82 -3.03
C ASN A 101 39.22 16.27 -3.18
N VAL A 102 39.98 16.21 -2.08
CA VAL A 102 41.37 15.73 -2.06
C VAL A 102 41.40 14.30 -1.52
N THR A 103 42.07 13.40 -2.24
CA THR A 103 42.32 12.03 -1.78
C THR A 103 43.78 11.87 -1.38
N HIS A 104 44.03 11.16 -0.27
CA HIS A 104 45.38 10.86 0.21
C HIS A 104 45.64 9.35 0.18
N PRO A 105 46.84 8.89 -0.22
CA PRO A 105 47.16 7.46 -0.30
C PRO A 105 46.94 6.68 1.00
N GLU A 106 47.08 7.34 2.15
CA GLU A 106 46.98 6.74 3.49
C GLU A 106 45.68 7.09 4.25
N LEU A 107 44.62 7.49 3.54
CA LEU A 107 43.34 7.87 4.20
C LEU A 107 42.74 6.72 5.03
N TYR A 108 42.97 5.47 4.62
CA TYR A 108 42.56 4.28 5.38
C TYR A 108 43.23 4.18 6.76
N VAL A 109 44.40 4.79 6.97
CA VAL A 109 45.09 4.85 8.27
C VAL A 109 44.31 5.73 9.24
N CYS A 110 43.80 6.87 8.76
CA CYS A 110 43.01 7.80 9.56
C CYS A 110 41.67 7.18 9.97
N LEU A 111 40.98 6.51 9.05
CA LEU A 111 39.75 5.75 9.34
C LEU A 111 40.00 4.62 10.32
N SER A 112 41.13 3.90 10.18
CA SER A 112 41.53 2.86 11.13
C SER A 112 41.74 3.43 12.55
N ASN A 113 42.39 4.58 12.68
CA ASN A 113 42.62 5.25 13.96
C ASN A 113 41.33 5.82 14.58
N ARG A 114 40.40 6.32 13.74
CA ARG A 114 39.09 6.81 14.19
C ARG A 114 38.21 5.67 14.66
N CYS A 115 38.15 4.57 13.90
CA CYS A 115 37.51 3.31 14.29
C CYS A 115 37.99 2.84 15.68
N ASN A 116 39.29 2.89 15.96
CA ASN A 116 39.84 2.53 17.28
C ASN A 116 39.35 3.46 18.41
N SER A 117 39.17 4.74 18.11
CA SER A 117 38.69 5.72 19.10
C SER A 117 37.19 5.53 19.34
N PHE A 118 36.40 5.26 18.31
CA PHE A 118 34.99 4.88 18.45
C PHE A 118 34.80 3.58 19.22
N LEU A 119 35.64 2.57 19.01
CA LEU A 119 35.63 1.33 19.81
C LEU A 119 35.90 1.60 21.29
N ALA A 120 36.80 2.54 21.62
CA ALA A 120 37.10 2.93 22.99
C ALA A 120 35.97 3.76 23.65
N LEU A 121 35.14 4.41 22.84
CA LEU A 121 33.96 5.17 23.27
C LEU A 121 32.66 4.35 23.27
N GLU A 122 32.73 3.06 22.92
CA GLU A 122 31.56 2.17 22.77
C GLU A 122 30.55 2.61 21.69
N CYS A 123 30.96 3.50 20.77
CA CYS A 123 30.20 3.88 19.57
C CYS A 123 30.40 2.82 18.47
N PHE A 124 29.81 1.63 18.66
CA PHE A 124 30.10 0.47 17.81
C PHE A 124 29.59 0.58 16.37
N SER A 125 28.47 1.27 16.14
CA SER A 125 27.91 1.50 14.79
C SER A 125 28.83 2.32 13.90
N GLU A 126 29.38 3.40 14.43
CA GLU A 126 30.29 4.32 13.75
C GLU A 126 31.65 3.67 13.52
N ALA A 127 32.12 2.88 14.51
CA ALA A 127 33.33 2.08 14.36
C ALA A 127 33.20 1.04 13.21
N LEU A 128 32.03 0.43 13.05
CA LEU A 128 31.77 -0.56 12.00
C LEU A 128 31.80 0.08 10.60
N GLU A 129 31.19 1.26 10.44
CA GLU A 129 31.20 1.98 9.16
C GLU A 129 32.63 2.41 8.79
N ASP A 130 33.40 2.94 9.74
CA ASP A 130 34.80 3.30 9.52
C ASP A 130 35.67 2.10 9.13
N ALA A 131 35.43 0.93 9.74
CA ALA A 131 36.14 -0.28 9.40
C ALA A 131 35.85 -0.74 7.96
N ARG A 132 34.58 -0.70 7.53
CA ARG A 132 34.19 -1.04 6.15
C ARG A 132 34.82 -0.10 5.12
N GLN A 133 34.76 1.20 5.38
CA GLN A 133 35.38 2.20 4.50
C GLN A 133 36.90 2.04 4.44
N ALA A 134 37.56 1.77 5.56
CA ALA A 134 39.00 1.52 5.59
C ALA A 134 39.39 0.26 4.79
N LEU A 135 38.68 -0.87 4.93
CA LEU A 135 38.94 -2.08 4.16
C LEU A 135 38.77 -1.87 2.66
N LEU A 136 37.73 -1.15 2.25
CA LEU A 136 37.47 -0.82 0.85
C LEU A 136 38.58 0.06 0.25
N LEU A 137 39.08 1.04 1.00
CA LEU A 137 40.20 1.87 0.56
C LEU A 137 41.52 1.08 0.49
N ILE A 138 41.78 0.16 1.41
CA ILE A 138 42.95 -0.72 1.35
C ILE A 138 42.89 -1.64 0.12
N GLN A 139 41.72 -2.22 -0.19
CA GLN A 139 41.52 -3.03 -1.40
C GLN A 139 41.77 -2.24 -2.69
N LYS A 140 41.33 -0.98 -2.73
CA LYS A 140 41.59 -0.07 -3.87
C LYS A 140 43.06 0.33 -3.99
N ALA A 141 43.73 0.57 -2.87
CA ALA A 141 45.15 0.93 -2.85
C ALA A 141 46.07 -0.25 -3.23
N PHE A 142 45.65 -1.49 -2.95
CA PHE A 142 46.41 -2.72 -3.22
C PHE A 142 45.58 -3.75 -4.03
N PRO A 143 45.38 -3.51 -5.35
CA PRO A 143 44.61 -4.41 -6.21
C PRO A 143 45.33 -5.76 -6.45
N GLY A 144 44.58 -6.76 -6.92
CA GLY A 144 45.14 -8.08 -7.27
C GLY A 144 45.45 -8.98 -6.07
N GLY A 145 44.67 -8.88 -4.98
CA GLY A 145 44.82 -9.74 -3.78
C GLY A 145 45.95 -9.34 -2.82
N ARG A 146 46.77 -8.34 -3.18
CA ARG A 146 47.92 -7.89 -2.38
C ARG A 146 47.53 -7.20 -1.06
N HIS A 147 46.30 -6.70 -0.95
CA HIS A 147 45.75 -6.13 0.28
C HIS A 147 45.77 -7.10 1.47
N ALA A 148 45.65 -8.41 1.23
CA ALA A 148 45.67 -9.45 2.26
C ALA A 148 46.99 -9.49 3.04
N PHE A 149 48.10 -9.06 2.42
CA PHE A 149 49.43 -9.01 3.03
C PHE A 149 49.72 -7.69 3.75
N HIS A 150 48.81 -6.71 3.67
CA HIS A 150 49.02 -5.41 4.29
C HIS A 150 48.70 -5.48 5.80
N PRO A 151 49.64 -5.11 6.71
CA PRO A 151 49.44 -5.27 8.16
C PRO A 151 48.20 -4.57 8.73
N LEU A 152 47.78 -3.46 8.11
CA LEU A 152 46.57 -2.74 8.53
C LEU A 152 45.27 -3.43 8.08
N PHE A 153 45.29 -4.31 7.08
CA PHE A 153 44.10 -5.02 6.62
C PHE A 153 43.59 -5.99 7.69
N THR A 154 44.49 -6.82 8.25
CA THR A 154 44.18 -7.67 9.40
C THR A 154 43.73 -6.83 10.60
N LYS A 155 44.44 -5.73 10.90
CA LYS A 155 44.13 -4.87 12.05
C LYS A 155 42.72 -4.25 11.97
N VAL A 156 42.30 -3.80 10.79
CA VAL A 156 40.95 -3.25 10.58
C VAL A 156 39.90 -4.36 10.62
N THR A 157 40.19 -5.54 10.10
CA THR A 157 39.29 -6.71 10.15
C THR A 157 39.02 -7.14 11.61
N VAL A 158 40.04 -7.12 12.47
CA VAL A 158 39.88 -7.36 13.92
C VAL A 158 39.00 -6.28 14.57
N ARG A 159 39.21 -5.00 14.24
CA ARG A 159 38.39 -3.89 14.74
C ARG A 159 36.92 -4.00 14.30
N MET A 160 36.68 -4.46 13.07
CA MET A 160 35.34 -4.77 12.57
C MET A 160 34.66 -5.86 13.40
N GLY A 161 35.38 -6.94 13.70
CA GLY A 161 34.90 -8.01 14.58
C GLY A 161 34.58 -7.51 15.99
N GLN A 162 35.39 -6.60 16.54
CA GLN A 162 35.16 -5.98 17.85
C GLN A 162 33.90 -5.10 17.86
N ALA A 163 33.68 -4.31 16.80
CA ALA A 163 32.48 -3.50 16.64
C ALA A 163 31.22 -4.38 16.55
N LEU A 164 31.24 -5.41 15.72
CA LEU A 164 30.13 -6.37 15.58
C LEU A 164 29.83 -7.11 16.88
N LEU A 165 30.86 -7.43 17.66
CA LEU A 165 30.70 -8.05 18.97
C LEU A 165 30.02 -7.10 19.97
N GLY A 166 30.40 -5.81 19.97
CA GLY A 166 29.76 -4.77 20.78
C GLY A 166 28.30 -4.50 20.40
N MET A 167 27.95 -4.63 19.11
CA MET A 167 26.57 -4.54 18.62
C MET A 167 25.71 -5.79 18.88
N CYS A 168 26.25 -6.80 19.55
CA CYS A 168 25.61 -8.11 19.75
C CYS A 168 25.33 -8.90 18.45
N CYS A 169 25.99 -8.56 17.34
CA CYS A 169 25.94 -9.32 16.09
C CYS A 169 26.91 -10.51 16.14
N HIS A 170 26.69 -11.46 17.05
CA HIS A 170 27.67 -12.51 17.40
C HIS A 170 28.12 -13.37 16.21
N ARG A 171 27.20 -13.72 15.29
CA ARG A 171 27.52 -14.54 14.12
C ARG A 171 28.46 -13.83 13.14
N GLU A 172 28.20 -12.55 12.89
CA GLU A 172 29.00 -11.73 11.96
C GLU A 172 30.36 -11.41 12.57
N ALA A 173 30.41 -11.18 13.88
CA ALA A 173 31.66 -11.02 14.63
C ALA A 173 32.55 -12.26 14.51
N LEU A 174 31.98 -13.47 14.62
CA LEU A 174 32.71 -14.73 14.43
C LEU A 174 33.36 -14.82 13.05
N MET A 175 32.57 -14.58 12.00
CA MET A 175 33.09 -14.60 10.62
C MET A 175 34.23 -13.59 10.43
N ALA A 176 34.08 -12.38 10.98
CA ALA A 176 35.13 -11.35 10.89
C ALA A 176 36.43 -11.76 11.61
N PHE A 177 36.34 -12.39 12.79
CA PHE A 177 37.53 -12.88 13.50
C PHE A 177 38.16 -14.10 12.82
N GLU A 178 37.36 -15.02 12.27
CA GLU A 178 37.87 -16.14 11.46
C GLU A 178 38.61 -15.64 10.22
N ASP A 179 38.06 -14.65 9.53
CA ASP A 179 38.70 -14.04 8.37
C ASP A 179 40.00 -13.30 8.75
N ALA A 180 40.04 -12.63 9.90
CA ALA A 180 41.27 -12.04 10.42
C ALA A 180 42.35 -13.10 10.73
N LEU A 181 41.96 -14.26 11.28
CA LEU A 181 42.87 -15.37 11.59
C LEU A 181 43.36 -16.13 10.36
N LYS A 182 42.54 -16.21 9.30
CA LYS A 182 42.99 -16.72 7.99
C LYS A 182 44.13 -15.88 7.41
N LEU A 183 44.12 -14.57 7.69
CA LEU A 183 45.12 -13.62 7.21
C LEU A 183 46.37 -13.58 8.11
N ASN A 184 46.19 -13.64 9.43
CA ASN A 184 47.28 -13.70 10.40
C ASN A 184 46.92 -14.65 11.56
N PRO A 185 47.40 -15.91 11.52
CA PRO A 185 47.09 -16.91 12.54
C PRO A 185 47.60 -16.57 13.95
N ASP A 186 48.66 -15.77 14.05
CA ASP A 186 49.32 -15.42 15.32
C ASP A 186 48.70 -14.18 16.00
N ASN A 187 47.61 -13.63 15.44
CA ASN A 187 46.96 -12.45 16.01
C ASN A 187 46.20 -12.79 17.30
N ILE A 188 46.75 -12.36 18.43
CA ILE A 188 46.20 -12.60 19.78
C ILE A 188 44.82 -11.94 19.94
N ASP A 189 44.65 -10.70 19.47
CA ASP A 189 43.38 -9.96 19.60
C ASP A 189 42.24 -10.63 18.83
N ALA A 190 42.53 -11.21 17.66
CA ALA A 190 41.57 -11.96 16.87
C ALA A 190 41.19 -13.28 17.54
N ARG A 191 42.14 -14.01 18.15
CA ARG A 191 41.87 -15.24 18.91
C ARG A 191 41.01 -14.97 20.14
N VAL A 192 41.34 -13.93 20.91
CA VAL A 192 40.57 -13.51 22.09
C VAL A 192 39.18 -13.04 21.68
N GLY A 193 39.07 -12.28 20.59
CA GLY A 193 37.80 -11.84 20.02
C GLY A 193 36.91 -13.00 19.57
N LEU A 194 37.48 -14.00 18.88
CA LEU A 194 36.78 -15.21 18.45
C LEU A 194 36.23 -16.01 19.63
N GLU A 195 37.04 -16.20 20.68
CA GLU A 195 36.61 -16.90 21.89
C GLU A 195 35.45 -16.15 22.59
N ARG A 196 35.55 -14.83 22.73
CA ARG A 196 34.48 -14.00 23.30
C ARG A 196 33.20 -14.08 22.47
N ALA A 197 33.31 -14.04 21.14
CA ALA A 197 32.17 -14.16 20.24
C ALA A 197 31.53 -15.56 20.31
N HIS A 198 32.32 -16.64 20.43
CA HIS A 198 31.80 -17.99 20.65
C HIS A 198 31.06 -18.11 21.99
N GLN A 199 31.64 -17.59 23.07
CA GLN A 199 31.00 -17.59 24.38
C GLN A 199 29.71 -16.76 24.40
N ALA A 200 29.70 -15.59 23.74
CA ALA A 200 28.51 -14.76 23.62
C ALA A 200 27.40 -15.44 22.81
N MET A 201 27.74 -16.08 21.70
CA MET A 201 26.80 -16.86 20.89
C MET A 201 26.23 -18.06 21.68
N LEU A 202 27.06 -18.81 22.40
CA LEU A 202 26.63 -19.91 23.26
C LEU A 202 25.68 -19.43 24.36
N ARG A 203 25.96 -18.28 24.99
CA ARG A 203 25.09 -17.66 26.00
C ARG A 203 23.74 -17.24 25.40
N SER A 204 23.74 -16.57 24.24
CA SER A 204 22.52 -16.16 23.53
C SER A 204 21.65 -17.38 23.18
N VAL A 205 22.26 -18.46 22.69
CA VAL A 205 21.55 -19.74 22.41
C VAL A 205 21.00 -20.39 23.68
N LEU A 206 21.76 -20.40 24.78
CA LEU A 206 21.32 -20.95 26.08
C LEU A 206 20.19 -20.11 26.72
N GLN A 207 20.16 -18.80 26.46
CA GLN A 207 19.09 -17.87 26.86
C GLN A 207 17.85 -17.98 25.97
N GLY A 208 17.89 -18.81 24.92
CA GLY A 208 16.77 -19.07 24.02
C GLY A 208 16.55 -18.00 22.95
N GLU A 209 17.50 -17.07 22.81
CA GLU A 209 17.55 -16.17 21.67
C GLU A 209 17.97 -16.99 20.43
N ASN A 210 17.28 -16.79 19.30
CA ASN A 210 17.48 -17.56 18.06
C ASN A 210 17.14 -19.06 18.13
N LEU A 211 16.32 -19.51 19.09
CA LEU A 211 15.69 -20.83 19.00
C LEU A 211 14.67 -20.85 17.85
N GLU A 212 14.98 -21.56 16.76
CA GLU A 212 13.97 -22.06 15.84
C GLU A 212 12.95 -22.88 16.65
N ARG A 213 11.78 -22.30 16.92
CA ARG A 213 10.67 -23.07 17.51
C ARG A 213 10.10 -23.97 16.43
N ARG A 214 10.24 -25.29 16.61
CA ARG A 214 9.34 -26.24 15.92
C ARG A 214 7.90 -25.84 16.24
N ALA A 215 7.08 -25.69 15.20
CA ALA A 215 5.66 -25.43 15.36
C ALA A 215 5.06 -26.50 16.29
N LEU A 216 4.33 -26.06 17.32
CA LEU A 216 3.50 -26.96 18.11
C LEU A 216 2.55 -27.69 17.14
N PRO A 217 2.27 -28.99 17.37
CA PRO A 217 1.16 -29.63 16.67
C PRO A 217 -0.10 -28.78 16.91
N PRO A 218 -1.01 -28.70 15.92
CA PRO A 218 -2.23 -27.92 16.06
C PRO A 218 -2.93 -28.37 17.35
N PRO A 219 -3.37 -27.45 18.22
CA PRO A 219 -4.12 -27.84 19.39
C PRO A 219 -5.36 -28.60 18.92
N ALA A 220 -5.72 -29.67 19.63
CA ALA A 220 -7.03 -30.28 19.48
C ALA A 220 -8.09 -29.16 19.61
N PRO A 221 -9.17 -29.18 18.80
CA PRO A 221 -10.12 -28.07 18.74
C PRO A 221 -10.71 -27.84 20.14
N SER A 222 -10.17 -26.85 20.84
CA SER A 222 -10.69 -26.41 22.12
C SER A 222 -11.80 -25.41 21.87
N LEU A 223 -12.93 -25.69 22.49
CA LEU A 223 -14.12 -24.86 22.50
C LEU A 223 -13.77 -23.43 22.95
N ARG A 224 -14.24 -22.46 22.15
CA ARG A 224 -14.53 -21.05 22.42
C ARG A 224 -13.76 -20.37 23.57
N ILE A 225 -13.04 -19.29 23.25
CA ILE A 225 -12.84 -18.19 24.19
C ILE A 225 -14.17 -17.40 24.25
N ALA A 226 -15.11 -17.93 25.02
CA ALA A 226 -16.14 -17.14 25.66
C ALA A 226 -15.83 -17.19 27.16
N SER A 227 -15.85 -16.02 27.81
CA SER A 227 -15.56 -15.77 29.24
C SER A 227 -14.08 -15.54 29.64
N LEU A 228 -13.69 -14.27 29.66
CA LEU A 228 -12.84 -13.75 30.74
C LEU A 228 -13.76 -12.91 31.63
N PRO A 229 -14.07 -13.32 32.88
CA PRO A 229 -15.14 -12.68 33.64
C PRO A 229 -14.80 -11.33 34.31
N HIS A 230 -13.55 -10.88 34.39
CA HIS A 230 -13.17 -9.81 35.35
C HIS A 230 -12.29 -8.67 34.81
N SER A 231 -12.40 -8.31 33.53
CA SER A 231 -11.94 -6.97 33.08
C SER A 231 -13.10 -5.98 33.17
N SER A 232 -13.13 -5.20 34.25
CA SER A 232 -14.13 -4.15 34.51
C SER A 232 -14.23 -3.11 33.38
N PRO A 233 -15.39 -2.46 33.23
CA PRO A 233 -15.87 -1.88 31.97
C PRO A 233 -15.37 -0.45 31.77
N ALA A 234 -14.24 -0.29 31.09
CA ALA A 234 -13.94 0.95 30.39
C ALA A 234 -14.43 0.78 28.95
N HIS A 235 -15.48 1.53 28.60
CA HIS A 235 -16.05 1.73 27.26
C HIS A 235 -15.19 1.29 26.06
N HIS A 236 -15.15 -0.01 25.75
CA HIS A 236 -14.78 -0.47 24.42
C HIS A 236 -16.02 -0.35 23.53
N ILE A 237 -16.33 0.89 23.12
CA ILE A 237 -17.08 1.07 21.87
C ILE A 237 -16.16 0.53 20.79
N ARG A 238 -16.40 -0.69 20.32
CA ARG A 238 -15.74 -1.20 19.11
C ARG A 238 -16.20 -0.31 17.97
N CYS A 239 -15.35 0.63 17.52
CA CYS A 239 -15.62 1.47 16.35
C CYS A 239 -15.97 0.65 15.09
N GLU A 240 -15.67 -0.65 15.11
CA GLU A 240 -15.92 -1.63 14.05
C GLU A 240 -17.39 -2.06 13.93
N ASP A 241 -18.17 -1.97 15.01
CA ASP A 241 -19.55 -2.48 15.05
C ASP A 241 -20.59 -1.39 14.81
N ARG A 242 -20.20 -0.11 14.91
CA ARG A 242 -21.07 1.04 14.66
C ARG A 242 -20.74 1.68 13.32
N LEU A 243 -21.78 2.00 12.55
CA LEU A 243 -21.64 2.95 11.45
C LEU A 243 -21.00 4.24 12.01
N PRO A 244 -19.97 4.81 11.38
CA PRO A 244 -19.37 6.06 11.83
C PRO A 244 -20.47 7.11 11.85
N THR A 245 -20.89 7.54 13.04
CA THR A 245 -22.06 8.39 13.25
C THR A 245 -21.94 9.73 12.51
N GLN A 246 -20.71 10.21 12.29
CA GLN A 246 -20.40 11.42 11.54
C GLN A 246 -19.05 11.29 10.82
N LEU A 247 -18.88 12.03 9.73
CA LEU A 247 -17.56 12.21 9.10
C LEU A 247 -16.65 12.99 10.04
N LEU A 248 -15.41 12.53 10.19
CA LEU A 248 -14.39 13.26 10.95
C LEU A 248 -14.17 14.64 10.31
N THR A 249 -14.43 15.70 11.07
CA THR A 249 -14.20 17.08 10.62
C THR A 249 -12.73 17.49 10.83
N PRO A 250 -12.19 18.47 10.08
CA PRO A 250 -10.84 18.96 10.30
C PRO A 250 -10.67 19.47 11.72
N PHE A 251 -11.67 20.21 12.21
CA PHE A 251 -11.72 20.71 13.57
C PHE A 251 -11.67 19.60 14.63
N GLN A 252 -12.32 18.45 14.38
CA GLN A 252 -12.22 17.29 15.26
C GLN A 252 -10.83 16.63 15.17
N ALA A 253 -10.27 16.52 13.97
CA ALA A 253 -8.95 15.94 13.74
C ALA A 253 -7.82 16.79 14.36
N GLU A 254 -7.94 18.11 14.36
CA GLU A 254 -6.98 19.06 14.95
C GLU A 254 -6.81 18.92 16.46
N ARG A 255 -7.76 18.29 17.16
CA ARG A 255 -7.71 18.10 18.62
C ARG A 255 -6.61 17.14 19.07
N ASP A 256 -6.17 16.24 18.20
CA ASP A 256 -5.15 15.25 18.50
C ASP A 256 -4.06 15.27 17.41
N PRO A 257 -2.77 15.48 17.76
CA PRO A 257 -1.69 15.55 16.77
C PRO A 257 -1.60 14.32 15.86
N SER A 258 -1.79 13.12 16.41
CA SER A 258 -1.67 11.88 15.62
C SER A 258 -2.79 11.74 14.58
N THR A 259 -4.02 12.07 14.99
CA THR A 259 -5.20 12.09 14.12
C THR A 259 -5.09 13.20 13.07
N ARG A 260 -4.59 14.38 13.45
CA ARG A 260 -4.34 15.49 12.54
C ARG A 260 -3.35 15.11 11.43
N ASP A 261 -2.24 14.48 11.78
CA ASP A 261 -1.21 14.12 10.81
C ASP A 261 -1.71 13.04 9.82
N ILE A 262 -2.45 12.05 10.32
CA ILE A 262 -3.13 11.04 9.48
C ILE A 262 -4.19 11.72 8.58
N TYR A 263 -4.99 12.61 9.14
CA TYR A 263 -6.03 13.35 8.43
C TYR A 263 -5.44 14.16 7.27
N ASN A 264 -4.37 14.90 7.54
CA ASN A 264 -3.66 15.70 6.56
C ASN A 264 -3.03 14.81 5.49
N TYR A 265 -2.37 13.71 5.88
CA TYR A 265 -1.82 12.76 4.92
C TYR A 265 -2.91 12.19 4.00
N CYS A 266 -4.03 11.73 4.54
CA CYS A 266 -5.15 11.22 3.74
C CYS A 266 -5.76 12.29 2.83
N THR A 267 -5.85 13.54 3.30
CA THR A 267 -6.35 14.68 2.52
C THR A 267 -5.44 14.95 1.32
N VAL A 268 -4.12 15.03 1.53
CA VAL A 268 -3.14 15.23 0.45
C VAL A 268 -3.14 14.07 -0.55
N GLN A 269 -3.24 12.83 -0.06
CA GLN A 269 -3.35 11.65 -0.95
C GLN A 269 -4.65 11.67 -1.76
N ALA A 270 -5.76 12.15 -1.19
CA ALA A 270 -7.01 12.31 -1.92
C ALA A 270 -6.92 13.43 -2.96
N ASP A 271 -6.41 14.61 -2.58
CA ASP A 271 -6.23 15.77 -3.46
C ASP A 271 -5.38 15.47 -4.69
N THR A 272 -4.34 14.64 -4.54
CA THR A 272 -3.46 14.25 -5.66
C THR A 272 -4.06 13.15 -6.54
N ARG A 273 -4.91 12.27 -6.00
CA ARG A 273 -5.51 11.15 -6.75
C ARG A 273 -6.82 11.50 -7.42
N LEU A 274 -7.60 12.41 -6.85
CA LEU A 274 -8.93 12.71 -7.32
C LEU A 274 -8.95 13.20 -8.78
N PRO A 275 -8.08 14.15 -9.20
CA PRO A 275 -8.05 14.59 -10.60
C PRO A 275 -7.83 13.44 -11.59
N LEU A 276 -6.94 12.49 -11.26
CA LEU A 276 -6.66 11.32 -12.10
C LEU A 276 -7.89 10.43 -12.26
N ARG A 277 -8.62 10.17 -11.17
CA ARG A 277 -9.88 9.41 -11.22
C ARG A 277 -10.89 10.07 -12.17
N TYR A 278 -10.99 11.39 -12.15
CA TYR A 278 -11.89 12.10 -13.04
C TYR A 278 -11.49 12.00 -14.51
N LEU A 279 -10.19 12.07 -14.82
CA LEU A 279 -9.67 11.96 -16.18
C LEU A 279 -9.80 10.55 -16.77
N ASP A 280 -9.48 9.53 -15.96
CA ASP A 280 -9.39 8.14 -16.44
C ASP A 280 -10.76 7.45 -16.53
N GLN A 281 -11.70 7.80 -15.64
CA GLN A 281 -12.98 7.09 -15.51
C GLN A 281 -14.18 7.99 -15.73
N TYR A 282 -14.29 9.07 -14.95
CA TYR A 282 -15.49 9.90 -14.93
C TYR A 282 -15.78 10.56 -16.28
N LEU A 283 -14.79 11.25 -16.86
CA LEU A 283 -14.96 11.96 -18.14
C LEU A 283 -15.11 11.02 -19.34
N GLN A 284 -14.69 9.77 -19.21
CA GLN A 284 -14.86 8.75 -20.23
C GLN A 284 -16.28 8.17 -20.25
N ASP A 285 -17.06 8.35 -19.19
CA ASP A 285 -18.43 7.85 -19.07
C ASP A 285 -19.43 8.74 -19.80
N ARG A 286 -19.35 8.71 -21.13
CA ARG A 286 -20.18 9.55 -22.00
C ARG A 286 -21.67 9.32 -21.79
N GLN A 287 -22.10 8.09 -21.53
CA GLN A 287 -23.52 7.77 -21.35
C GLN A 287 -24.09 8.45 -20.10
N ARG A 288 -23.42 8.30 -18.95
CA ARG A 288 -23.82 8.99 -17.71
C ARG A 288 -23.84 10.50 -17.88
N LEU A 289 -22.81 11.06 -18.53
CA LEU A 289 -22.68 12.49 -18.73
C LEU A 289 -23.73 13.05 -19.69
N THR A 290 -24.07 12.33 -20.76
CA THR A 290 -25.14 12.74 -21.69
C THR A 290 -26.49 12.81 -20.97
N LEU A 291 -26.87 11.77 -20.22
CA LEU A 291 -28.13 11.79 -19.47
C LEU A 291 -28.17 12.86 -18.38
N SER A 292 -27.07 13.01 -17.65
CA SER A 292 -26.95 14.07 -16.63
C SER A 292 -27.09 15.45 -17.26
N SER A 293 -26.49 15.66 -18.45
CA SER A 293 -26.62 16.91 -19.19
C SER A 293 -28.06 17.16 -19.64
N GLN A 294 -28.76 16.15 -20.15
CA GLN A 294 -30.16 16.25 -20.55
C GLN A 294 -31.06 16.58 -19.35
N ALA A 295 -30.85 15.93 -18.20
CA ALA A 295 -31.59 16.21 -16.98
C ALA A 295 -31.41 17.67 -16.53
N VAL A 296 -30.17 18.17 -16.53
CA VAL A 296 -29.87 19.57 -16.20
C VAL A 296 -30.52 20.52 -17.19
N GLN A 297 -30.44 20.25 -18.50
CA GLN A 297 -31.07 21.08 -19.54
C GLN A 297 -32.59 21.16 -19.36
N HIS A 298 -33.26 20.01 -19.16
CA HIS A 298 -34.70 19.97 -18.95
C HIS A 298 -35.11 20.72 -17.67
N ALA A 299 -34.36 20.57 -16.58
CA ALA A 299 -34.65 21.26 -15.33
C ALA A 299 -34.48 22.79 -15.46
N VAL A 300 -33.42 23.26 -16.13
CA VAL A 300 -33.20 24.70 -16.37
C VAL A 300 -34.34 25.27 -17.23
N GLN A 301 -34.72 24.60 -18.30
CA GLN A 301 -35.82 25.03 -19.18
C GLN A 301 -37.16 25.07 -18.44
N GLU A 302 -37.44 24.09 -17.57
CA GLU A 302 -38.66 24.10 -16.76
C GLU A 302 -38.67 25.27 -15.78
N VAL A 303 -37.57 25.53 -15.08
CA VAL A 303 -37.47 26.67 -14.15
C VAL A 303 -37.67 28.00 -14.89
N GLN A 304 -37.05 28.17 -16.07
CA GLN A 304 -37.26 29.35 -16.90
C GLN A 304 -38.71 29.49 -17.39
N ALA A 305 -39.37 28.38 -17.73
CA ALA A 305 -40.77 28.39 -18.17
C ALA A 305 -41.73 28.87 -17.07
N ARG A 306 -41.33 28.83 -15.80
CA ARG A 306 -42.08 29.43 -14.68
C ARG A 306 -41.98 30.97 -14.64
N GLY A 307 -41.19 31.59 -15.52
CA GLY A 307 -40.98 33.03 -15.58
C GLY A 307 -40.07 33.57 -14.46
N VAL A 308 -39.23 32.72 -13.88
CA VAL A 308 -38.28 33.08 -12.82
C VAL A 308 -36.83 32.86 -13.27
N ASP A 309 -35.91 33.64 -12.70
CA ASP A 309 -34.48 33.47 -12.96
C ASP A 309 -33.99 32.09 -12.47
N CYS A 310 -33.39 31.31 -13.36
CA CYS A 310 -32.82 30.02 -13.01
C CYS A 310 -31.43 30.20 -12.38
N ARG A 311 -31.30 29.92 -11.08
CA ARG A 311 -30.04 29.96 -10.34
C ARG A 311 -29.70 28.56 -9.84
N VAL A 312 -28.45 28.15 -10.04
CA VAL A 312 -28.03 26.77 -9.80
C VAL A 312 -26.99 26.69 -8.69
N LEU A 313 -27.15 25.74 -7.77
CA LEU A 313 -26.12 25.32 -6.81
C LEU A 313 -25.65 23.91 -7.15
N ILE A 314 -24.35 23.76 -7.39
CA ILE A 314 -23.73 22.46 -7.62
C ILE A 314 -22.91 22.10 -6.38
N VAL A 315 -23.31 21.03 -5.70
CA VAL A 315 -22.58 20.50 -4.53
C VAL A 315 -21.73 19.31 -4.95
N GLY A 316 -20.40 19.47 -4.86
CA GLY A 316 -19.40 18.52 -5.34
C GLY A 316 -19.12 18.69 -6.83
N SER A 317 -18.62 19.83 -7.30
CA SER A 317 -18.44 20.14 -8.73
C SER A 317 -17.29 19.38 -9.44
N GLY A 318 -17.01 18.14 -9.02
CA GLY A 318 -15.80 17.39 -9.33
C GLY A 318 -15.55 17.11 -10.81
N ALA A 319 -16.53 17.24 -11.71
CA ALA A 319 -16.33 17.18 -13.16
C ALA A 319 -15.67 18.44 -13.77
N ALA A 320 -14.79 19.13 -13.02
CA ALA A 320 -14.20 20.42 -13.38
C ALA A 320 -15.22 21.45 -13.91
N GLY A 321 -16.44 21.45 -13.36
CA GLY A 321 -17.48 22.40 -13.76
C GLY A 321 -18.27 22.03 -15.03
N LEU A 322 -18.19 20.80 -15.54
CA LEU A 322 -18.95 20.38 -16.72
C LEU A 322 -20.46 20.64 -16.59
N MET A 323 -21.08 20.22 -15.48
CA MET A 323 -22.52 20.46 -15.26
C MET A 323 -22.86 21.95 -15.10
N ALA A 324 -21.92 22.76 -14.61
CA ALA A 324 -22.08 24.20 -14.58
C ALA A 324 -22.09 24.80 -15.98
N MET A 325 -21.18 24.37 -16.86
CA MET A 325 -21.21 24.78 -18.27
C MET A 325 -22.51 24.36 -18.97
N VAL A 326 -23.01 23.15 -18.68
CA VAL A 326 -24.29 22.69 -19.24
C VAL A 326 -25.44 23.58 -18.76
N ALA A 327 -25.50 23.90 -17.47
CA ALA A 327 -26.52 24.76 -16.91
C ALA A 327 -26.48 26.18 -17.50
N LEU A 328 -25.30 26.79 -17.60
CA LEU A 328 -25.12 28.13 -18.20
C LEU A 328 -25.56 28.13 -19.67
N LYS A 329 -25.13 27.13 -20.47
CA LYS A 329 -25.54 27.00 -21.87
C LYS A 329 -27.04 26.74 -22.05
N ALA A 330 -27.69 26.11 -21.07
CA ALA A 330 -29.14 25.92 -21.05
C ALA A 330 -29.90 27.20 -20.66
N GLY A 331 -29.21 28.26 -20.22
CA GLY A 331 -29.79 29.55 -19.88
C GLY A 331 -29.92 29.83 -18.38
N ALA A 332 -29.22 29.08 -17.51
CA ALA A 332 -29.11 29.47 -16.11
C ALA A 332 -28.48 30.87 -15.99
N LEU A 333 -29.07 31.73 -15.17
CA LEU A 333 -28.59 33.09 -14.92
C LEU A 333 -27.27 33.10 -14.15
N HIS A 334 -27.14 32.20 -13.17
CA HIS A 334 -25.94 32.12 -12.35
C HIS A 334 -25.74 30.71 -11.77
N VAL A 335 -24.49 30.25 -11.70
CA VAL A 335 -24.12 28.96 -11.10
C VAL A 335 -23.12 29.12 -9.95
N THR A 336 -23.46 28.59 -8.78
CA THR A 336 -22.52 28.45 -7.66
C THR A 336 -22.00 27.03 -7.59
N CYS A 337 -20.71 26.83 -7.85
CA CYS A 337 -20.03 25.54 -7.76
C CYS A 337 -19.35 25.40 -6.41
N VAL A 338 -19.62 24.31 -5.70
CA VAL A 338 -19.01 24.02 -4.40
C VAL A 338 -18.17 22.77 -4.53
N GLU A 339 -16.89 22.88 -4.20
CA GLU A 339 -15.94 21.78 -4.23
C GLU A 339 -15.08 21.83 -2.97
N ARG A 340 -14.88 20.69 -2.32
CA ARG A 340 -14.10 20.60 -1.08
C ARG A 340 -12.59 20.51 -1.34
N TRP A 341 -12.20 20.07 -2.54
CA TRP A 341 -10.81 19.80 -2.91
C TRP A 341 -10.23 20.98 -3.68
N MET A 342 -9.14 21.55 -3.17
CA MET A 342 -8.60 22.83 -3.66
C MET A 342 -8.23 22.77 -5.15
N TYR A 343 -7.53 21.72 -5.57
CA TYR A 343 -7.11 21.58 -6.97
C TYR A 343 -8.31 21.41 -7.89
N MET A 344 -9.36 20.69 -7.46
CA MET A 344 -10.55 20.54 -8.29
C MET A 344 -11.37 21.83 -8.38
N ALA A 345 -11.46 22.60 -7.30
CA ALA A 345 -12.10 23.91 -7.31
C ALA A 345 -11.38 24.87 -8.26
N GLN A 346 -10.05 24.89 -8.22
CA GLN A 346 -9.24 25.70 -9.13
C GLN A 346 -9.43 25.27 -10.59
N SER A 347 -9.35 23.97 -10.88
CA SER A 347 -9.60 23.44 -12.23
C SER A 347 -11.01 23.76 -12.71
N CYS A 348 -12.03 23.68 -11.85
CA CYS A 348 -13.40 24.09 -12.18
C CYS A 348 -13.46 25.54 -12.65
N ARG A 349 -12.82 26.46 -11.92
CA ARG A 349 -12.77 27.88 -12.29
C ARG A 349 -12.07 28.09 -13.64
N GLU A 350 -10.92 27.46 -13.83
CA GLU A 350 -10.13 27.59 -15.06
C GLU A 350 -10.89 27.04 -16.27
N VAL A 351 -11.57 25.90 -16.14
CA VAL A 351 -12.39 25.30 -17.20
C VAL A 351 -13.58 26.20 -17.57
N LEU A 352 -14.28 26.77 -16.59
CA LEU A 352 -15.40 27.68 -16.84
C LEU A 352 -14.96 28.91 -17.64
N VAL A 353 -13.87 29.57 -17.21
CA VAL A 353 -13.31 30.75 -17.90
C VAL A 353 -12.84 30.37 -19.31
N HIS A 354 -12.12 29.26 -19.46
CA HIS A 354 -11.59 28.82 -20.75
C HIS A 354 -12.71 28.50 -21.75
N ASN A 355 -13.88 28.08 -21.28
CA ASN A 355 -15.06 27.82 -22.10
C ASN A 355 -15.96 29.05 -22.31
N GLY A 356 -15.49 30.26 -21.93
CA GLY A 356 -16.15 31.53 -22.23
C GLY A 356 -17.23 31.95 -21.25
N ALA A 357 -17.34 31.33 -20.06
CA ALA A 357 -18.24 31.82 -19.02
C ALA A 357 -17.72 33.14 -18.43
N SER A 358 -18.59 34.14 -18.25
CA SER A 358 -18.22 35.39 -17.59
C SER A 358 -17.99 35.15 -16.10
N LEU A 359 -17.09 35.93 -15.49
CA LEU A 359 -16.88 35.89 -14.03
C LEU A 359 -18.12 36.36 -13.24
N GLU A 360 -19.10 36.97 -13.90
CA GLU A 360 -20.39 37.35 -13.33
C GLU A 360 -21.42 36.21 -13.36
N ASP A 361 -21.23 35.22 -14.23
CA ASP A 361 -22.18 34.11 -14.42
C ASP A 361 -21.97 32.98 -13.41
N PHE A 362 -20.82 32.95 -12.71
CA PHE A 362 -20.52 31.86 -11.79
C PHE A 362 -19.65 32.26 -10.60
N LYS A 363 -19.81 31.49 -9.52
CA LYS A 363 -18.96 31.53 -8.32
C LYS A 363 -18.46 30.13 -8.02
N VAL A 364 -17.16 29.98 -7.76
CA VAL A 364 -16.58 28.71 -7.27
C VAL A 364 -16.18 28.88 -5.81
N VAL A 365 -16.65 28.00 -4.94
CA VAL A 365 -16.42 28.03 -3.49
C VAL A 365 -15.67 26.76 -3.08
N CYS A 366 -14.45 26.94 -2.58
CA CYS A 366 -13.63 25.84 -2.06
C CYS A 366 -13.99 25.53 -0.59
N LYS A 367 -15.12 24.86 -0.36
CA LYS A 367 -15.62 24.49 0.98
C LYS A 367 -16.35 23.15 0.93
N ARG A 368 -16.56 22.52 2.09
CA ARG A 368 -17.51 21.43 2.18
C ARG A 368 -18.92 21.97 2.03
N PRO A 369 -19.87 21.21 1.44
CA PRO A 369 -21.27 21.59 1.43
C PRO A 369 -21.83 21.91 2.82
N CYS A 370 -21.39 21.17 3.84
CA CYS A 370 -21.82 21.35 5.23
C CYS A 370 -21.27 22.63 5.88
N ASP A 371 -20.24 23.25 5.31
CA ASP A 371 -19.59 24.46 5.84
C ASP A 371 -20.07 25.73 5.12
N LEU A 372 -20.98 25.60 4.14
CA LEU A 372 -21.56 26.72 3.42
C LEU A 372 -22.39 27.60 4.36
N THR A 373 -22.36 28.90 4.05
CA THR A 373 -23.09 29.97 4.73
C THR A 373 -23.85 30.82 3.72
N SER A 374 -24.72 31.72 4.20
CA SER A 374 -25.44 32.67 3.34
C SER A 374 -24.51 33.65 2.61
N GLU A 375 -23.29 33.89 3.10
CA GLU A 375 -22.30 34.70 2.38
C GLU A 375 -21.74 33.98 1.15
N ASP A 376 -21.67 32.65 1.22
CA ASP A 376 -21.22 31.81 0.10
C ASP A 376 -22.30 31.76 -1.00
N VAL A 377 -23.57 31.68 -0.59
CA VAL A 377 -24.75 31.62 -1.46
C VAL A 377 -25.73 32.75 -1.10
N PRO A 378 -25.46 34.00 -1.54
CA PRO A 378 -26.22 35.17 -1.09
C PRO A 378 -27.67 35.19 -1.61
N ILE A 379 -27.90 34.59 -2.78
CA ILE A 379 -29.24 34.46 -3.36
C ILE A 379 -29.55 32.96 -3.44
N PRO A 380 -30.55 32.46 -2.70
CA PRO A 380 -30.94 31.05 -2.72
C PRO A 380 -31.27 30.59 -4.16
N PRO A 381 -30.63 29.53 -4.66
CA PRO A 381 -30.93 28.95 -5.95
C PRO A 381 -32.19 28.07 -5.91
N ASN A 382 -32.81 27.93 -7.08
CA ASN A 382 -34.00 27.12 -7.34
C ASN A 382 -33.70 25.81 -8.09
N LEU A 383 -32.42 25.52 -8.36
CA LEU A 383 -31.95 24.23 -8.88
C LEU A 383 -30.69 23.78 -8.14
N VAL A 384 -30.68 22.54 -7.65
CA VAL A 384 -29.55 21.91 -6.95
C VAL A 384 -29.07 20.69 -7.73
N ILE A 385 -27.76 20.59 -7.96
CA ILE A 385 -27.12 19.46 -8.64
C ILE A 385 -26.11 18.80 -7.69
N ALA A 386 -26.26 17.50 -7.45
CA ALA A 386 -25.48 16.73 -6.48
C ALA A 386 -25.02 15.35 -6.99
N CYS A 387 -25.17 15.05 -8.30
CA CYS A 387 -24.84 13.75 -8.90
C CYS A 387 -23.37 13.30 -8.73
N ASP A 388 -22.49 14.25 -8.45
CA ASP A 388 -21.04 14.01 -8.32
C ASP A 388 -20.62 13.62 -6.91
N LEU A 389 -21.56 13.66 -5.95
CA LEU A 389 -21.37 13.12 -4.60
C LEU A 389 -21.71 11.63 -4.49
N ILE A 390 -22.12 11.00 -5.60
CA ILE A 390 -22.38 9.56 -5.66
C ILE A 390 -21.09 8.84 -6.03
N ASP A 391 -20.66 7.94 -5.17
CA ASP A 391 -19.53 7.04 -5.35
C ASP A 391 -20.00 5.57 -5.23
N GLU A 392 -19.06 4.62 -5.23
CA GLU A 392 -19.37 3.19 -5.13
C GLU A 392 -20.09 2.86 -3.82
N GLY A 393 -19.77 3.57 -2.73
CA GLY A 393 -20.47 3.42 -1.46
C GLY A 393 -21.85 4.07 -1.42
N ILE A 394 -22.27 4.73 -2.51
CA ILE A 394 -23.53 5.45 -2.74
C ILE A 394 -23.68 6.69 -1.85
N LEU A 395 -23.55 6.52 -0.53
CA LEU A 395 -23.68 7.56 0.49
C LEU A 395 -22.34 8.13 0.96
N THR A 396 -21.22 7.49 0.63
CA THR A 396 -19.90 7.82 1.21
C THR A 396 -19.31 9.14 0.70
N GLY A 397 -19.75 9.61 -0.47
CA GLY A 397 -19.48 10.97 -0.94
C GLY A 397 -20.24 12.06 -0.16
N GLY A 398 -21.16 11.69 0.74
CA GLY A 398 -21.85 12.62 1.64
C GLY A 398 -23.09 13.29 1.03
N LEU A 399 -23.65 12.70 -0.04
CA LEU A 399 -24.82 13.23 -0.76
C LEU A 399 -25.98 13.67 0.15
N LEU A 400 -26.48 12.76 0.99
CA LEU A 400 -27.63 13.05 1.87
C LEU A 400 -27.30 14.17 2.85
N THR A 401 -26.09 14.17 3.40
CA THR A 401 -25.64 15.17 4.36
C THR A 401 -25.50 16.55 3.70
N ALA A 402 -24.98 16.60 2.47
CA ALA A 402 -24.82 17.83 1.71
C ALA A 402 -26.18 18.46 1.36
N VAL A 403 -27.09 17.69 0.77
CA VAL A 403 -28.43 18.17 0.37
C VAL A 403 -29.23 18.60 1.60
N LYS A 404 -29.24 17.78 2.66
CA LYS A 404 -29.87 18.14 3.94
C LYS A 404 -29.32 19.45 4.49
N SER A 405 -28.00 19.62 4.53
CA SER A 405 -27.38 20.81 5.10
C SER A 405 -27.75 22.09 4.35
N VAL A 406 -27.83 22.07 3.02
CA VAL A 406 -28.16 23.28 2.25
C VAL A 406 -29.64 23.65 2.39
N MET A 407 -30.53 22.65 2.50
CA MET A 407 -31.96 22.85 2.75
C MET A 407 -32.22 23.39 4.16
N GLN A 408 -31.65 22.76 5.20
CA GLN A 408 -31.87 23.15 6.60
C GLN A 408 -31.34 24.56 6.93
N LYS A 409 -30.27 24.98 6.26
CA LYS A 409 -29.71 26.33 6.41
C LYS A 409 -30.43 27.40 5.58
N GLY A 410 -31.45 27.03 4.79
CA GLY A 410 -32.15 27.95 3.90
C GLY A 410 -31.26 28.51 2.79
N LEU A 411 -30.23 27.76 2.37
CA LEU A 411 -29.34 28.18 1.27
C LEU A 411 -29.93 27.92 -0.11
N VAL A 412 -31.09 27.27 -0.19
CA VAL A 412 -31.83 26.91 -1.40
C VAL A 412 -33.32 27.24 -1.22
N MET A 413 -34.03 27.49 -2.31
CA MET A 413 -35.48 27.70 -2.26
C MET A 413 -36.22 26.43 -1.83
N LEU A 414 -37.38 26.58 -1.17
CA LEU A 414 -38.19 25.45 -0.67
C LEU A 414 -38.74 24.57 -1.81
N ASP A 415 -39.00 25.16 -2.97
CA ASP A 415 -39.48 24.50 -4.19
C ASP A 415 -38.35 24.22 -5.20
N ALA A 416 -37.10 24.29 -4.75
CA ALA A 416 -35.95 24.05 -5.60
C ALA A 416 -35.98 22.64 -6.20
N VAL A 417 -35.72 22.54 -7.49
CA VAL A 417 -35.55 21.25 -8.18
C VAL A 417 -34.22 20.64 -7.75
N ILE A 418 -34.20 19.35 -7.41
CA ILE A 418 -32.99 18.63 -6.98
C ILE A 418 -32.67 17.53 -8.01
N ILE A 419 -31.41 17.48 -8.44
CA ILE A 419 -30.86 16.45 -9.33
C ILE A 419 -29.68 15.77 -8.61
N PRO A 420 -29.73 14.46 -8.34
CA PRO A 420 -30.83 13.55 -8.65
C PRO A 420 -32.04 13.76 -7.72
N SER A 421 -33.22 13.40 -8.19
CA SER A 421 -34.46 13.45 -7.40
C SER A 421 -34.51 12.36 -6.32
N SER A 422 -34.06 11.14 -6.65
CA SER A 422 -34.08 10.01 -5.72
C SER A 422 -33.04 8.94 -6.08
N ILE A 423 -32.75 8.07 -5.12
CA ILE A 423 -31.83 6.93 -5.28
C ILE A 423 -32.46 5.68 -4.67
N THR A 424 -32.52 4.61 -5.45
CA THR A 424 -32.94 3.27 -4.98
C THR A 424 -31.74 2.34 -4.89
N VAL A 425 -31.43 1.86 -3.69
CA VAL A 425 -30.36 0.90 -3.40
C VAL A 425 -30.89 -0.52 -3.57
N LYS A 426 -30.19 -1.33 -4.38
CA LYS A 426 -30.44 -2.76 -4.54
C LYS A 426 -29.33 -3.58 -3.91
N VAL A 427 -29.65 -4.77 -3.41
CA VAL A 427 -28.72 -5.71 -2.76
C VAL A 427 -28.86 -7.11 -3.34
N GLN A 428 -27.77 -7.88 -3.33
CA GLN A 428 -27.74 -9.26 -3.80
C GLN A 428 -26.73 -10.09 -3.00
N ALA A 429 -27.11 -11.31 -2.62
CA ALA A 429 -26.21 -12.24 -1.97
C ALA A 429 -25.19 -12.79 -2.97
N MET A 430 -23.91 -12.76 -2.59
CA MET A 430 -22.80 -13.19 -3.44
C MET A 430 -21.88 -14.18 -2.73
N GLN A 431 -21.36 -15.11 -3.51
CA GLN A 431 -20.18 -15.89 -3.18
C GLN A 431 -18.96 -15.27 -3.85
N ALA A 432 -18.02 -14.80 -3.05
CA ALA A 432 -16.72 -14.30 -3.46
C ALA A 432 -15.62 -15.31 -3.12
N GLN A 433 -14.97 -15.91 -4.12
CA GLN A 433 -13.95 -16.94 -3.88
C GLN A 433 -12.79 -16.85 -4.86
N THR A 434 -11.65 -17.42 -4.52
CA THR A 434 -10.55 -17.59 -5.47
C THR A 434 -10.90 -18.74 -6.42
N ALA A 435 -10.35 -18.72 -7.64
CA ALA A 435 -10.48 -19.84 -8.57
C ALA A 435 -10.26 -21.18 -7.84
N PRO A 436 -11.14 -22.19 -8.05
CA PRO A 436 -11.02 -23.48 -7.39
C PRO A 436 -9.65 -24.12 -7.61
N SER A 437 -9.08 -23.91 -8.80
CA SER A 437 -7.73 -24.33 -9.14
C SER A 437 -7.18 -23.47 -10.28
N VAL A 438 -5.92 -23.03 -10.18
CA VAL A 438 -5.18 -22.39 -11.26
C VAL A 438 -3.94 -23.21 -11.56
N CYS A 439 -3.77 -23.67 -12.80
CA CYS A 439 -2.67 -24.58 -13.16
C CYS A 439 -2.58 -25.86 -12.29
N GLY A 440 -3.71 -26.31 -11.72
CA GLY A 440 -3.75 -27.44 -10.79
C GLY A 440 -3.37 -27.09 -9.34
N ILE A 441 -3.34 -25.81 -8.99
CA ILE A 441 -3.04 -25.31 -7.64
C ILE A 441 -4.27 -24.65 -7.03
N GLN A 442 -4.62 -25.07 -5.82
CA GLN A 442 -5.66 -24.45 -5.00
C GLN A 442 -5.09 -23.30 -4.17
N LEU A 443 -5.72 -22.13 -4.22
CA LEU A 443 -5.29 -20.91 -3.50
C LEU A 443 -6.33 -20.41 -2.47
N GLY A 444 -7.29 -21.27 -2.10
CA GLY A 444 -8.44 -20.91 -1.25
C GLY A 444 -8.10 -20.42 0.17
N ALA A 445 -6.86 -20.56 0.66
CA ALA A 445 -6.50 -20.01 1.97
C ALA A 445 -6.55 -18.48 1.98
N LEU A 446 -6.41 -17.86 0.80
CA LEU A 446 -6.52 -16.42 0.60
C LEU A 446 -7.96 -15.92 0.86
N ASP A 447 -8.98 -16.76 0.63
CA ASP A 447 -10.39 -16.38 0.76
C ASP A 447 -10.77 -16.05 2.20
N ARG A 448 -10.07 -16.61 3.19
CA ARG A 448 -10.27 -16.27 4.61
C ARG A 448 -9.90 -14.83 4.94
N TYR A 449 -9.20 -14.13 4.06
CA TYR A 449 -8.74 -12.76 4.28
C TYR A 449 -9.47 -11.75 3.39
N ARG A 450 -10.60 -12.15 2.80
CA ARG A 450 -11.49 -11.26 2.05
C ARG A 450 -12.33 -10.42 3.01
N TRP A 451 -11.76 -9.29 3.43
CA TRP A 451 -12.41 -8.37 4.36
C TRP A 451 -12.09 -6.91 3.99
N LEU A 452 -13.00 -5.99 4.32
CA LEU A 452 -12.86 -4.55 4.08
C LEU A 452 -13.51 -3.76 5.22
N THR A 453 -12.93 -2.61 5.60
CA THR A 453 -13.52 -1.66 6.56
C THR A 453 -14.63 -0.78 5.94
N GLY A 454 -14.92 -0.93 4.63
CA GLY A 454 -15.86 -0.11 3.85
C GLY A 454 -16.22 -0.74 2.50
N PRO A 455 -17.13 -0.13 1.72
CA PRO A 455 -17.37 -0.53 0.34
C PRO A 455 -16.06 -0.57 -0.43
N ALA A 456 -15.76 -1.66 -1.12
CA ALA A 456 -14.87 -1.59 -2.26
C ALA A 456 -15.71 -1.59 -3.53
N GLY A 457 -15.40 -0.65 -4.43
CA GLY A 457 -15.81 -0.79 -5.81
C GLY A 457 -15.34 -2.13 -6.34
N VAL A 458 -16.25 -2.87 -6.97
CA VAL A 458 -15.94 -4.10 -7.67
C VAL A 458 -15.18 -3.71 -8.93
N CYS A 459 -13.83 -3.73 -8.87
CA CYS A 459 -13.00 -3.32 -9.99
C CYS A 459 -13.38 -4.05 -11.28
N SER A 460 -13.81 -3.33 -12.32
CA SER A 460 -13.70 -3.79 -13.70
C SER A 460 -13.06 -2.72 -14.56
N ALA A 461 -11.77 -2.90 -14.83
CA ALA A 461 -11.20 -2.57 -16.13
C ALA A 461 -10.45 -3.76 -16.73
N SER A 462 -10.65 -4.98 -16.18
CA SER A 462 -10.10 -6.19 -16.82
C SER A 462 -10.81 -7.52 -16.51
N HIS A 463 -11.81 -7.63 -15.61
CA HIS A 463 -12.16 -8.97 -15.11
C HIS A 463 -13.63 -9.32 -14.79
N MET A 464 -14.69 -8.60 -15.24
CA MET A 464 -16.11 -8.99 -14.95
C MET A 464 -17.19 -8.78 -16.06
N ARG A 465 -17.82 -9.85 -16.64
CA ARG A 465 -19.11 -9.94 -17.41
C ARG A 465 -19.69 -11.36 -17.88
N GLN A 466 -20.60 -12.04 -17.16
CA GLN A 466 -21.04 -13.48 -17.30
C GLN A 466 -21.07 -14.26 -18.67
N PRO A 467 -21.08 -15.63 -18.67
CA PRO A 467 -20.83 -16.47 -19.85
C PRO A 467 -22.01 -16.60 -20.83
N ALA A 468 -21.72 -16.53 -22.14
CA ALA A 468 -22.61 -17.02 -23.18
C ALA A 468 -22.57 -18.55 -23.27
N ALA A 469 -23.73 -19.16 -23.48
CA ALA A 469 -23.91 -20.61 -23.56
C ALA A 469 -22.99 -21.28 -24.59
N SER A 470 -22.42 -22.41 -24.17
CA SER A 470 -21.51 -23.27 -24.94
C SER A 470 -22.05 -23.68 -26.32
N ARG A 471 -21.23 -23.54 -27.37
CA ARG A 471 -21.29 -24.42 -28.54
C ARG A 471 -19.90 -25.00 -28.85
N PRO A 472 -19.80 -26.29 -29.21
CA PRO A 472 -18.53 -26.97 -29.36
C PRO A 472 -17.80 -26.58 -30.64
N SER A 473 -16.48 -26.63 -30.55
CA SER A 473 -15.47 -26.27 -31.54
C SER A 473 -15.49 -27.14 -32.81
N THR A 474 -15.32 -26.51 -33.98
CA THR A 474 -14.68 -27.14 -35.14
C THR A 474 -13.88 -26.15 -35.99
N SER A 475 -12.66 -26.58 -36.30
CA SER A 475 -11.85 -26.34 -37.51
C SER A 475 -11.18 -24.97 -37.78
N THR A 476 -9.85 -24.98 -37.65
CA THR A 476 -8.83 -24.63 -38.67
C THR A 476 -9.17 -23.54 -39.70
N HIS A 477 -8.41 -22.43 -39.68
CA HIS A 477 -7.54 -21.94 -40.77
C HIS A 477 -7.02 -20.52 -40.46
N LEU A 478 -5.70 -20.30 -40.55
CA LEU A 478 -5.12 -18.97 -40.82
C LEU A 478 -5.39 -18.60 -42.29
N PRO A 479 -5.52 -17.31 -42.63
CA PRO A 479 -4.42 -16.70 -43.40
C PRO A 479 -4.16 -15.19 -43.19
N GLU A 480 -2.99 -14.81 -43.73
CA GLU A 480 -2.33 -13.51 -43.91
C GLU A 480 -3.01 -12.50 -44.88
N LYS A 481 -2.50 -11.25 -44.86
CA LYS A 481 -2.59 -10.11 -45.81
C LYS A 481 -3.91 -9.28 -45.74
N LEU A 482 -3.94 -7.95 -45.93
CA LEU A 482 -3.15 -7.03 -46.76
C LEU A 482 -3.39 -5.56 -46.30
N LEU A 483 -2.42 -4.68 -46.52
CA LEU A 483 -2.57 -3.21 -46.52
C LEU A 483 -3.45 -2.76 -47.71
N THR A 484 -4.31 -1.74 -47.54
CA THR A 484 -4.51 -0.55 -48.45
C THR A 484 -5.66 0.37 -47.99
N SER A 485 -5.37 1.68 -47.92
CA SER A 485 -6.15 2.91 -48.19
C SER A 485 -7.59 3.13 -47.69
N ASP A 486 -7.72 4.27 -47.00
CA ASP A 486 -8.85 5.21 -46.84
C ASP A 486 -10.18 4.92 -47.56
N SER A 487 -11.25 4.78 -46.77
CA SER A 487 -12.53 5.45 -47.04
C SER A 487 -13.40 5.50 -45.78
N SER A 488 -14.00 6.66 -45.59
CA SER A 488 -15.03 6.99 -44.60
C SER A 488 -16.18 5.99 -44.58
N SER A 489 -16.33 5.27 -43.46
CA SER A 489 -17.61 4.75 -43.03
C SER A 489 -17.66 4.73 -41.50
N SER A 490 -18.77 5.23 -40.98
CA SER A 490 -19.15 5.24 -39.57
C SER A 490 -19.05 3.83 -38.99
N SER A 491 -17.94 3.52 -38.33
CA SER A 491 -17.85 2.37 -37.44
C SER A 491 -18.18 2.86 -36.04
N SER A 492 -19.37 2.50 -35.58
CA SER A 492 -19.65 2.38 -34.15
C SER A 492 -18.51 1.57 -33.54
N CYS A 493 -17.67 2.23 -32.76
CA CYS A 493 -16.64 1.59 -31.94
C CYS A 493 -17.36 0.84 -30.81
N GLU A 494 -18.01 -0.27 -31.17
CA GLU A 494 -18.42 -1.29 -30.24
C GLU A 494 -17.13 -1.97 -29.77
N THR A 495 -16.54 -1.37 -28.74
CA THR A 495 -15.52 -2.03 -27.93
C THR A 495 -16.17 -3.26 -27.31
N GLN A 496 -16.02 -4.42 -27.94
CA GLN A 496 -16.41 -5.68 -27.35
C GLN A 496 -15.68 -5.85 -26.01
N PRO A 497 -16.40 -5.94 -24.88
CA PRO A 497 -15.75 -6.03 -23.58
C PRO A 497 -15.19 -7.44 -23.34
N PRO A 498 -14.00 -7.58 -22.73
CA PRO A 498 -13.45 -8.88 -22.38
C PRO A 498 -14.30 -9.59 -21.30
N PRO A 499 -14.30 -10.93 -21.29
CA PRO A 499 -15.11 -11.71 -20.36
C PRO A 499 -14.62 -11.64 -18.90
N PRO A 500 -15.50 -11.88 -17.91
CA PRO A 500 -15.22 -12.07 -16.51
C PRO A 500 -14.43 -13.34 -16.38
N LEU A 501 -13.79 -13.41 -15.24
CA LEU A 501 -13.44 -14.69 -14.68
C LEU A 501 -14.63 -15.16 -13.79
N PRO A 502 -15.48 -16.10 -14.25
CA PRO A 502 -16.74 -16.52 -13.58
C PRO A 502 -16.53 -17.16 -12.19
N TYR A 503 -15.29 -17.31 -11.77
CA TYR A 503 -14.91 -18.00 -10.54
C TYR A 503 -14.68 -17.07 -9.34
N ILE A 504 -14.67 -15.74 -9.54
CA ILE A 504 -14.42 -14.80 -8.42
C ILE A 504 -15.70 -14.44 -7.69
N PHE A 505 -16.78 -14.14 -8.43
CA PHE A 505 -18.06 -13.73 -7.86
C PHE A 505 -19.19 -14.53 -8.49
N ARG A 506 -20.03 -15.14 -7.66
CA ARG A 506 -21.21 -15.89 -8.09
C ARG A 506 -22.44 -15.38 -7.34
N PRO A 507 -23.49 -14.93 -8.04
CA PRO A 507 -24.74 -14.56 -7.40
C PRO A 507 -25.44 -15.78 -6.78
N LEU A 508 -25.98 -15.59 -5.59
CA LEU A 508 -26.71 -16.61 -4.83
C LEU A 508 -28.20 -16.31 -4.72
N SER A 509 -28.59 -15.04 -4.82
CA SER A 509 -29.99 -14.58 -4.80
C SER A 509 -30.30 -13.72 -6.03
N GLU A 510 -31.59 -13.44 -6.26
CA GLU A 510 -31.99 -12.32 -7.11
C GLU A 510 -31.72 -10.98 -6.41
N PRO A 511 -31.59 -9.87 -7.17
CA PRO A 511 -31.54 -8.53 -6.62
C PRO A 511 -32.80 -8.19 -5.83
N GLN A 512 -32.65 -7.57 -4.66
CA GLN A 512 -33.76 -7.06 -3.85
C GLN A 512 -33.60 -5.56 -3.60
N GLU A 513 -34.72 -4.84 -3.63
CA GLU A 513 -34.72 -3.42 -3.26
C GLU A 513 -34.56 -3.26 -1.76
N CYS A 514 -33.57 -2.46 -1.39
CA CYS A 514 -33.15 -2.27 -0.03
C CYS A 514 -33.60 -0.91 0.49
N TRP A 515 -33.22 0.20 -0.13
CA TRP A 515 -33.63 1.54 0.34
C TRP A 515 -34.01 2.43 -0.82
N THR A 516 -34.97 3.34 -0.62
CA THR A 516 -35.21 4.44 -1.55
C THR A 516 -35.07 5.74 -0.78
N PHE A 517 -34.14 6.58 -1.21
CA PHE A 517 -33.87 7.88 -0.64
C PHE A 517 -34.45 8.96 -1.56
N ASP A 518 -35.44 9.69 -1.07
CA ASP A 518 -35.95 10.90 -1.69
C ASP A 518 -35.05 12.07 -1.28
N LEU A 519 -34.45 12.76 -2.26
CA LEU A 519 -33.56 13.89 -1.95
C LEU A 519 -34.31 15.17 -1.62
N TYR A 520 -35.62 15.24 -1.85
CA TYR A 520 -36.48 16.31 -1.33
C TYR A 520 -36.79 16.12 0.16
N CYS A 521 -36.63 14.90 0.69
CA CYS A 521 -36.83 14.58 2.11
C CYS A 521 -35.76 13.62 2.61
N PRO A 522 -34.48 14.06 2.68
CA PRO A 522 -33.39 13.19 3.09
C PRO A 522 -33.58 12.73 4.54
N PRO A 523 -33.26 11.47 4.88
CA PRO A 523 -33.53 10.91 6.20
C PRO A 523 -32.77 11.64 7.30
N GLU A 524 -33.43 11.82 8.46
CA GLU A 524 -32.86 12.59 9.57
C GLU A 524 -31.97 11.77 10.50
N GLU A 525 -32.22 10.46 10.58
CA GLU A 525 -31.59 9.54 11.53
C GLU A 525 -31.05 8.28 10.84
N SER A 526 -30.29 7.51 11.61
CA SER A 526 -29.87 6.17 11.17
C SER A 526 -31.04 5.21 11.23
N CYS A 527 -31.17 4.33 10.24
CA CYS A 527 -32.23 3.34 10.21
C CYS A 527 -31.67 1.96 9.87
N HIS A 528 -32.40 0.92 10.25
CA HIS A 528 -32.10 -0.46 9.92
C HIS A 528 -33.40 -1.22 9.64
N LYS A 529 -33.33 -2.19 8.73
CA LYS A 529 -34.43 -3.11 8.46
C LYS A 529 -33.90 -4.44 7.94
N HIS A 530 -34.76 -5.45 8.01
CA HIS A 530 -34.48 -6.75 7.41
C HIS A 530 -34.93 -6.77 5.94
N VAL A 531 -34.09 -7.36 5.09
CA VAL A 531 -34.38 -7.65 3.68
C VAL A 531 -34.22 -9.15 3.50
N ASP A 532 -35.31 -9.84 3.22
CA ASP A 532 -35.30 -11.28 3.04
C ASP A 532 -34.67 -11.65 1.69
N LEU A 533 -33.56 -12.38 1.74
CA LEU A 533 -32.88 -12.89 0.56
C LEU A 533 -33.15 -14.38 0.38
N GLU A 534 -33.89 -14.73 -0.67
CA GLU A 534 -34.09 -16.11 -1.08
C GLU A 534 -32.92 -16.60 -1.94
N MET A 535 -32.25 -17.64 -1.46
CA MET A 535 -31.13 -18.28 -2.16
C MET A 535 -31.67 -19.13 -3.31
N LYS A 536 -31.18 -18.91 -4.52
CA LYS A 536 -31.59 -19.61 -5.75
C LYS A 536 -30.66 -20.77 -6.11
N VAL A 537 -29.42 -20.72 -5.62
CA VAL A 537 -28.39 -21.72 -5.92
C VAL A 537 -27.64 -22.14 -4.65
N GLU A 538 -27.09 -23.34 -4.68
CA GLU A 538 -26.18 -23.81 -3.64
C GLU A 538 -24.83 -23.09 -3.73
N GLY A 539 -24.28 -22.70 -2.59
CA GLY A 539 -23.00 -22.01 -2.52
C GLY A 539 -22.60 -21.56 -1.11
N ASN A 540 -21.59 -20.69 -1.08
CA ASN A 540 -21.05 -20.12 0.14
C ASN A 540 -21.29 -18.60 0.15
N TRP A 541 -22.30 -18.17 0.91
CA TRP A 541 -22.59 -16.74 1.06
C TRP A 541 -21.56 -16.08 1.96
N ASN A 542 -20.77 -15.17 1.40
CA ASN A 542 -19.69 -14.49 2.13
C ASN A 542 -19.53 -13.01 1.73
N ALA A 543 -20.37 -12.50 0.83
CA ALA A 543 -20.39 -11.11 0.43
C ALA A 543 -21.80 -10.65 0.02
N VAL A 544 -22.05 -9.35 0.11
CA VAL A 544 -23.25 -8.66 -0.37
C VAL A 544 -22.80 -7.66 -1.44
N LEU A 545 -23.32 -7.83 -2.65
CA LEU A 545 -23.20 -6.85 -3.72
C LEU A 545 -24.36 -5.85 -3.60
N TYR A 546 -24.07 -4.58 -3.77
CA TYR A 546 -25.10 -3.55 -3.77
C TYR A 546 -24.77 -2.42 -4.73
N TRP A 547 -25.81 -1.77 -5.24
CA TRP A 547 -25.71 -0.68 -6.21
C TRP A 547 -26.91 0.24 -6.10
N ALA A 548 -26.87 1.34 -6.83
CA ALA A 548 -27.90 2.37 -6.87
C ALA A 548 -28.54 2.46 -8.27
N GLU A 549 -29.84 2.64 -8.29
CA GLU A 549 -30.58 3.21 -9.40
C GLU A 549 -30.86 4.68 -9.06
N VAL A 550 -30.30 5.58 -9.87
CA VAL A 550 -30.30 7.01 -9.63
C VAL A 550 -31.30 7.65 -10.57
N CYS A 551 -32.39 8.17 -10.02
CA CYS A 551 -33.38 8.92 -10.77
C CYS A 551 -32.96 10.39 -10.83
N LEU A 552 -32.44 10.82 -11.98
CA LEU A 552 -31.94 12.18 -12.17
C LEU A 552 -33.08 13.19 -12.10
N TYR A 553 -33.99 13.11 -13.07
CA TYR A 553 -35.06 14.06 -13.25
C TYR A 553 -36.14 13.46 -14.14
N ARG A 554 -37.38 13.42 -13.64
CA ARG A 554 -38.51 12.73 -14.29
C ARG A 554 -38.16 11.26 -14.60
N GLU A 555 -38.18 10.88 -15.87
CA GLU A 555 -37.93 9.53 -16.37
C GLU A 555 -36.45 9.27 -16.73
N LEU A 556 -35.57 10.25 -16.58
CA LEU A 556 -34.14 10.10 -16.82
C LEU A 556 -33.47 9.45 -15.60
N SER A 557 -32.83 8.31 -15.81
CA SER A 557 -32.15 7.56 -14.74
C SER A 557 -30.86 6.90 -15.21
N TRP A 558 -30.00 6.50 -14.28
CA TRP A 558 -28.86 5.64 -14.55
C TRP A 558 -28.57 4.73 -13.37
N SER A 559 -27.91 3.61 -13.61
CA SER A 559 -27.62 2.60 -12.60
C SER A 559 -26.12 2.42 -12.38
N THR A 560 -25.69 2.18 -11.14
CA THR A 560 -24.32 1.74 -10.82
C THR A 560 -24.16 0.22 -10.84
N GLY A 561 -25.22 -0.52 -11.23
CA GLY A 561 -25.20 -1.98 -11.35
C GLY A 561 -24.62 -2.51 -12.66
N PHE A 562 -24.54 -3.85 -12.79
CA PHE A 562 -24.09 -4.50 -14.02
C PHE A 562 -25.18 -4.55 -15.11
N GLY A 563 -24.77 -4.41 -16.37
CA GLY A 563 -25.63 -4.27 -17.57
C GLY A 563 -26.70 -5.34 -17.84
N GLN A 564 -26.70 -6.49 -17.14
CA GLN A 564 -27.78 -7.48 -17.27
C GLN A 564 -29.00 -7.19 -16.38
N HIS A 565 -28.88 -6.31 -15.39
CA HIS A 565 -30.04 -5.83 -14.60
C HIS A 565 -30.71 -4.59 -15.23
N ALA A 566 -30.22 -4.17 -16.39
CA ALA A 566 -30.74 -3.11 -17.23
C ALA A 566 -31.43 -3.70 -18.50
N GLU A 567 -31.96 -4.93 -18.43
CA GLU A 567 -32.60 -5.60 -19.59
C GLU A 567 -33.84 -4.86 -20.14
N ASN A 568 -34.38 -3.88 -19.40
CA ASN A 568 -35.41 -2.96 -19.92
C ASN A 568 -34.84 -1.66 -20.54
N CYS A 569 -33.53 -1.47 -20.56
CA CYS A 569 -32.89 -0.21 -20.95
C CYS A 569 -32.30 -0.23 -22.36
N HIS A 570 -32.23 -1.41 -23.01
CA HIS A 570 -31.62 -1.54 -24.33
C HIS A 570 -32.46 -0.97 -25.48
N HIS A 571 -33.70 -0.53 -25.23
CA HIS A 571 -34.56 0.11 -26.24
C HIS A 571 -35.00 1.53 -25.88
N ASP A 572 -34.74 1.99 -24.66
CA ASP A 572 -35.16 3.31 -24.19
C ASP A 572 -33.91 4.11 -23.80
N GLN A 573 -33.60 5.19 -24.53
CA GLN A 573 -32.46 6.09 -24.28
C GLN A 573 -32.52 6.81 -22.91
N LYS A 574 -33.43 6.42 -22.01
CA LYS A 574 -33.78 7.08 -20.74
C LYS A 574 -33.10 6.45 -19.52
N CYS A 575 -32.50 5.26 -19.65
CA CYS A 575 -31.76 4.60 -18.58
C CYS A 575 -30.46 3.94 -19.10
N VAL A 576 -29.33 4.13 -18.42
CA VAL A 576 -28.03 3.53 -18.78
C VAL A 576 -27.27 3.02 -17.56
N THR A 577 -26.40 2.03 -17.77
CA THR A 577 -25.43 1.63 -16.75
C THR A 577 -24.20 2.52 -16.78
N CYS A 578 -23.83 3.04 -15.61
CA CYS A 578 -22.64 3.83 -15.38
C CYS A 578 -21.36 2.99 -15.61
N ALA A 579 -20.42 3.52 -16.37
CA ALA A 579 -19.10 2.91 -16.56
C ALA A 579 -18.09 3.41 -15.51
N SER A 580 -18.27 4.63 -15.02
CA SER A 580 -17.36 5.31 -14.09
C SER A 580 -17.54 4.93 -12.62
N ILE A 581 -18.71 4.42 -12.25
CA ILE A 581 -19.03 3.98 -10.87
C ILE A 581 -19.43 2.52 -10.93
N GLN A 582 -18.69 1.70 -10.19
CA GLN A 582 -18.92 0.27 -10.10
C GLN A 582 -19.88 -0.06 -8.93
N PRO A 583 -20.55 -1.22 -8.97
CA PRO A 583 -21.29 -1.69 -7.81
C PRO A 583 -20.31 -1.95 -6.65
N ALA A 584 -20.79 -1.81 -5.43
CA ALA A 584 -19.99 -2.05 -4.24
C ALA A 584 -20.18 -3.45 -3.71
N LEU A 585 -19.11 -4.00 -3.16
CA LEU A 585 -19.13 -5.29 -2.46
C LEU A 585 -18.73 -5.10 -1.00
N GLN A 586 -19.58 -5.60 -0.11
CA GLN A 586 -19.27 -5.76 1.31
C GLN A 586 -19.05 -7.24 1.61
N TYR A 587 -17.94 -7.58 2.28
CA TYR A 587 -17.73 -8.94 2.79
C TYR A 587 -18.44 -9.14 4.13
N MET A 588 -19.06 -10.31 4.29
CA MET A 588 -19.69 -10.74 5.54
C MET A 588 -18.62 -11.07 6.60
N ALA A 589 -19.05 -11.32 7.84
CA ALA A 589 -18.16 -11.73 8.92
C ALA A 589 -17.42 -13.05 8.64
N GLY A 590 -17.99 -13.90 7.79
CA GLY A 590 -17.42 -15.18 7.39
C GLY A 590 -18.12 -15.78 6.19
N SER A 591 -17.93 -17.08 5.99
CA SER A 591 -18.57 -17.85 4.92
C SER A 591 -19.70 -18.73 5.48
N LEU A 592 -20.91 -18.58 4.96
CA LEU A 592 -22.10 -19.32 5.35
C LEU A 592 -22.52 -20.29 4.23
N ALA A 593 -22.75 -21.57 4.55
CA ALA A 593 -23.29 -22.51 3.56
C ALA A 593 -24.75 -22.15 3.26
N VAL A 594 -25.14 -22.11 2.00
CA VAL A 594 -26.54 -21.88 1.60
C VAL A 594 -26.97 -22.88 0.54
N HIS A 595 -28.27 -23.18 0.52
CA HIS A 595 -28.91 -24.05 -0.46
C HIS A 595 -30.12 -23.35 -1.08
N PRO A 596 -30.62 -23.79 -2.25
CA PRO A 596 -31.82 -23.22 -2.85
C PRO A 596 -33.01 -23.20 -1.87
N GLN A 597 -33.89 -22.21 -2.02
CA GLN A 597 -35.10 -21.99 -1.21
C GLN A 597 -34.85 -21.57 0.25
N MET A 598 -33.59 -21.50 0.69
CA MET A 598 -33.26 -20.90 1.99
C MET A 598 -33.53 -19.40 1.93
N VAL A 599 -34.29 -18.87 2.88
CA VAL A 599 -34.53 -17.44 3.05
C VAL A 599 -33.80 -16.97 4.29
N LEU A 600 -32.92 -15.98 4.12
CA LEU A 600 -32.14 -15.42 5.22
C LEU A 600 -32.39 -13.90 5.33
N PRO A 601 -32.66 -13.39 6.55
CA PRO A 601 -32.96 -11.99 6.77
C PRO A 601 -31.66 -11.17 6.82
N LEU A 602 -31.35 -10.43 5.76
CA LEU A 602 -30.22 -9.51 5.73
C LEU A 602 -30.55 -8.25 6.52
N LEU A 603 -29.81 -7.95 7.58
CA LEU A 603 -29.89 -6.69 8.30
C LEU A 603 -29.22 -5.59 7.47
N ALA A 604 -30.02 -4.76 6.81
CA ALA A 604 -29.56 -3.59 6.08
C ALA A 604 -29.68 -2.35 6.97
N SER A 605 -28.54 -1.71 7.26
CA SER A 605 -28.44 -0.52 8.08
C SER A 605 -27.83 0.64 7.31
N HIS A 606 -28.30 1.86 7.58
CA HIS A 606 -27.69 3.07 7.04
C HIS A 606 -27.64 4.19 8.07
N ASN A 607 -26.71 5.12 7.86
CA ASN A 607 -26.77 6.47 8.39
C ASN A 607 -26.74 7.47 7.23
N THR A 608 -26.38 8.73 7.46
CA THR A 608 -26.35 9.76 6.40
C THR A 608 -25.14 9.66 5.46
N VAL A 609 -24.18 8.77 5.73
CA VAL A 609 -22.90 8.68 5.01
C VAL A 609 -22.49 7.26 4.62
N ARG A 610 -23.16 6.22 5.10
CA ARG A 610 -22.73 4.84 4.88
C ARG A 610 -23.88 3.84 4.96
N LEU A 611 -23.77 2.82 4.11
CA LEU A 611 -24.56 1.58 4.12
C LEU A 611 -23.76 0.46 4.79
N LYS A 612 -24.45 -0.45 5.48
CA LYS A 612 -23.89 -1.67 6.09
C LYS A 612 -24.89 -2.82 6.00
N PHE A 613 -24.39 -4.00 5.69
CA PHE A 613 -25.19 -5.22 5.54
C PHE A 613 -24.64 -6.35 6.42
N ASP A 614 -25.43 -6.88 7.33
CA ASP A 614 -25.00 -7.94 8.26
C ASP A 614 -26.06 -9.04 8.38
N LEU A 615 -25.68 -10.16 8.98
CA LEU A 615 -26.61 -11.18 9.47
C LEU A 615 -26.52 -11.17 11.00
N GLU A 616 -27.65 -10.98 11.70
CA GLU A 616 -27.69 -11.00 13.16
C GLU A 616 -27.31 -12.38 13.71
N GLU A 617 -27.85 -13.43 13.09
CA GLU A 617 -27.56 -14.82 13.42
C GLU A 617 -27.14 -15.57 12.15
N GLY A 618 -25.94 -16.15 12.16
CA GLY A 618 -25.41 -16.91 11.04
C GLY A 618 -24.38 -17.95 11.48
N GLU A 619 -24.60 -19.20 11.10
CA GLU A 619 -23.69 -20.32 11.38
C GLU A 619 -22.54 -20.35 10.37
N TYR A 620 -21.58 -19.44 10.52
CA TYR A 620 -20.43 -19.36 9.63
C TYR A 620 -19.52 -20.59 9.75
N GLN A 621 -19.17 -21.20 8.60
CA GLN A 621 -18.17 -22.27 8.51
C GLN A 621 -16.80 -21.83 9.02
N TYR A 622 -16.44 -20.58 8.70
CA TYR A 622 -15.27 -19.89 9.24
C TYR A 622 -15.51 -18.38 9.19
N LEU A 623 -14.85 -17.66 10.12
CA LEU A 623 -14.80 -16.21 10.12
C LEU A 623 -13.64 -15.70 9.27
N HIS A 624 -13.86 -14.55 8.61
CA HIS A 624 -12.79 -13.85 7.92
C HIS A 624 -11.77 -13.29 8.92
N LYS A 625 -10.49 -13.45 8.60
CA LYS A 625 -9.38 -12.88 9.36
C LYS A 625 -9.14 -11.45 8.87
N ARG A 626 -9.20 -10.51 9.81
CA ARG A 626 -8.94 -9.10 9.55
C ARG A 626 -7.45 -8.82 9.73
N ASP A 627 -6.79 -8.50 8.63
CA ASP A 627 -5.42 -8.01 8.59
C ASP A 627 -5.35 -6.82 7.63
N ALA A 628 -5.05 -5.64 8.18
CA ALA A 628 -5.01 -4.38 7.45
C ALA A 628 -3.71 -4.20 6.67
N SER A 629 -2.62 -4.87 7.05
CA SER A 629 -1.35 -4.79 6.33
C SER A 629 -1.28 -5.74 5.14
N LEU A 630 -2.21 -6.69 5.02
CA LEU A 630 -2.23 -7.65 3.92
C LEU A 630 -2.35 -6.94 2.55
N PRO A 631 -1.37 -7.09 1.65
CA PRO A 631 -1.40 -6.40 0.35
C PRO A 631 -2.48 -6.98 -0.58
N ARG A 632 -3.51 -6.19 -0.88
CA ARG A 632 -4.70 -6.64 -1.63
C ARG A 632 -4.44 -7.06 -3.08
N HIS A 633 -3.37 -6.59 -3.71
CA HIS A 633 -3.06 -6.97 -5.09
C HIS A 633 -2.83 -8.48 -5.27
N HIS A 634 -2.57 -9.22 -4.17
CA HIS A 634 -2.47 -10.68 -4.20
C HIS A 634 -3.75 -11.40 -4.65
N PHE A 635 -4.93 -10.82 -4.40
CA PHE A 635 -6.20 -11.37 -4.91
C PHE A 635 -6.26 -11.31 -6.44
N ALA A 636 -5.85 -10.18 -7.03
CA ALA A 636 -5.76 -10.03 -8.48
C ALA A 636 -4.67 -10.93 -9.08
N MET A 637 -3.49 -11.00 -8.44
CA MET A 637 -2.40 -11.88 -8.87
C MET A 637 -2.74 -13.37 -8.83
N ALA A 638 -3.61 -13.79 -7.90
CA ALA A 638 -4.12 -15.15 -7.81
C ALA A 638 -5.19 -15.45 -8.87
N ALA A 639 -5.94 -14.43 -9.31
CA ALA A 639 -6.93 -14.55 -10.36
C ALA A 639 -6.33 -14.49 -11.78
N ASP A 640 -5.13 -13.94 -11.94
CA ASP A 640 -4.45 -13.81 -13.23
C ASP A 640 -3.94 -15.16 -13.76
N THR A 641 -4.84 -15.91 -14.41
CA THR A 641 -4.53 -17.24 -14.96
C THR A 641 -3.56 -17.18 -16.11
N VAL A 642 -3.60 -16.14 -16.94
CA VAL A 642 -2.72 -15.99 -18.11
C VAL A 642 -1.26 -15.87 -17.66
N ARG A 643 -1.00 -15.02 -16.66
CA ARG A 643 0.32 -14.87 -16.06
C ARG A 643 0.78 -16.17 -15.41
N LEU A 644 -0.09 -16.82 -14.64
CA LEU A 644 0.25 -18.07 -13.94
C LEU A 644 0.53 -19.23 -14.91
N GLU A 645 -0.19 -19.31 -16.02
CA GLU A 645 0.07 -20.29 -17.09
C GLU A 645 1.40 -20.05 -17.78
N ALA A 646 1.76 -18.80 -18.04
CA ALA A 646 3.07 -18.45 -18.60
C ALA A 646 4.21 -18.88 -17.65
N TYR A 647 4.09 -18.58 -16.35
CA TYR A 647 5.05 -19.06 -15.34
C TYR A 647 5.10 -20.58 -15.28
N ASN A 648 3.97 -21.28 -15.29
CA ASN A 648 3.92 -22.74 -15.27
C ASN A 648 4.67 -23.35 -16.47
N LYS A 649 4.49 -22.80 -17.68
CA LYS A 649 5.22 -23.23 -18.88
C LYS A 649 6.73 -22.98 -18.75
N ALA A 650 7.13 -21.81 -18.25
CA ALA A 650 8.53 -21.46 -18.06
C ALA A 650 9.21 -22.37 -17.01
N LEU A 651 8.56 -22.60 -15.87
CA LEU A 651 9.06 -23.45 -14.79
C LEU A 651 9.22 -24.90 -15.25
N LYS A 652 8.24 -25.46 -16.00
CA LYS A 652 8.37 -26.80 -16.58
C LYS A 652 9.59 -26.93 -17.48
N LYS A 653 9.82 -25.97 -18.38
CA LYS A 653 11.00 -25.95 -19.25
C LYS A 653 12.30 -25.83 -18.45
N ALA A 654 12.36 -24.90 -17.49
CA ALA A 654 13.56 -24.67 -16.68
C ALA A 654 13.93 -25.89 -15.85
N VAL A 655 12.96 -26.49 -15.14
CA VAL A 655 13.17 -27.71 -14.35
C VAL A 655 13.62 -28.86 -15.25
N GLN A 656 13.00 -29.03 -16.42
CA GLN A 656 13.38 -30.08 -17.36
C GLN A 656 14.81 -29.90 -17.88
N LEU A 657 15.20 -28.68 -18.28
CA LEU A 657 16.57 -28.38 -18.75
C LEU A 657 17.62 -28.72 -17.68
N ILE A 658 17.36 -28.35 -16.42
CA ILE A 658 18.27 -28.67 -15.32
C ILE A 658 18.34 -30.18 -15.09
N LYS A 659 17.21 -30.90 -15.13
CA LYS A 659 17.18 -32.36 -14.94
C LYS A 659 17.82 -33.14 -16.08
N THR A 660 17.71 -32.68 -17.33
CA THR A 660 18.29 -33.36 -18.49
C THR A 660 19.72 -32.92 -18.79
N GLY A 661 20.23 -31.87 -18.13
CA GLY A 661 21.55 -31.30 -18.42
C GLY A 661 21.66 -30.67 -19.81
N ALA A 662 20.53 -30.43 -20.49
CA ALA A 662 20.50 -29.87 -21.83
C ALA A 662 20.84 -28.37 -21.76
N THR A 663 22.04 -28.00 -22.18
CA THR A 663 22.43 -26.60 -22.34
C THR A 663 21.68 -25.99 -23.52
N ALA A 664 21.09 -24.81 -23.33
CA ALA A 664 20.32 -24.10 -24.36
C ALA A 664 21.20 -23.44 -25.44
N SER A 665 22.35 -24.02 -25.79
CA SER A 665 23.29 -23.47 -26.77
C SER A 665 23.65 -24.49 -27.84
N ALA A 666 23.16 -24.23 -29.06
CA ALA A 666 23.57 -24.88 -30.29
C ALA A 666 24.78 -24.18 -30.95
N THR A 667 25.81 -23.83 -30.17
CA THR A 667 27.11 -23.43 -30.72
C THR A 667 28.26 -24.05 -29.91
N PRO A 668 29.17 -24.82 -30.56
CA PRO A 668 30.28 -25.44 -29.85
C PRO A 668 31.36 -24.39 -29.63
N LYS A 669 31.55 -23.95 -28.39
CA LYS A 669 32.83 -23.38 -27.95
C LYS A 669 33.37 -24.21 -26.81
N SER A 670 34.61 -24.64 -27.02
CA SER A 670 35.48 -25.40 -26.14
C SER A 670 35.65 -24.72 -24.78
N ASP A 671 36.05 -25.54 -23.81
CA ASP A 671 36.36 -25.22 -22.42
C ASP A 671 35.15 -25.21 -21.47
N ALA A 672 34.36 -26.29 -21.53
CA ALA A 672 33.32 -26.56 -20.54
C ALA A 672 33.93 -27.19 -19.27
N ILE A 673 33.68 -26.52 -18.15
CA ILE A 673 33.77 -27.05 -16.77
C ILE A 673 32.97 -28.37 -16.71
N PRO A 674 33.41 -29.41 -15.97
CA PRO A 674 32.76 -30.72 -15.98
C PRO A 674 31.28 -30.58 -15.62
N ALA A 675 30.42 -31.18 -16.45
CA ALA A 675 28.99 -31.26 -16.22
C ALA A 675 28.72 -32.00 -14.89
N LEU A 676 28.51 -31.24 -13.82
CA LEU A 676 27.87 -31.74 -12.62
C LEU A 676 26.41 -32.02 -12.98
N SER A 677 26.13 -33.29 -13.30
CA SER A 677 24.77 -33.82 -13.40
C SER A 677 24.12 -33.75 -12.02
N HIS A 678 23.66 -32.56 -11.61
CA HIS A 678 22.80 -32.45 -10.44
C HIS A 678 21.40 -32.94 -10.83
N THR A 679 21.17 -34.22 -10.57
CA THR A 679 19.88 -34.92 -10.72
C THR A 679 18.75 -34.31 -9.86
N SER A 680 19.09 -33.45 -8.89
CA SER A 680 18.16 -32.77 -7.98
C SER A 680 18.08 -31.27 -8.28
N VAL A 681 16.86 -30.77 -8.49
CA VAL A 681 16.55 -29.35 -8.66
C VAL A 681 16.15 -28.74 -7.33
N GLN A 682 17.00 -27.85 -6.81
CA GLN A 682 16.76 -27.02 -5.63
C GLN A 682 16.33 -25.62 -6.09
N ALA A 683 15.13 -25.20 -5.73
CA ALA A 683 14.60 -23.90 -6.13
C ALA A 683 14.44 -22.95 -4.94
N LEU A 684 14.58 -21.65 -5.19
CA LEU A 684 14.36 -20.56 -4.24
C LEU A 684 13.32 -19.59 -4.83
N ASP A 685 12.23 -19.34 -4.12
CA ASP A 685 11.19 -18.38 -4.47
C ASP A 685 11.26 -17.20 -3.49
N LEU A 686 11.70 -16.03 -3.96
CA LEU A 686 11.90 -14.82 -3.13
C LEU A 686 10.69 -13.90 -3.28
N GLY A 687 10.03 -13.58 -2.17
CA GLY A 687 8.77 -12.84 -2.19
C GLY A 687 7.63 -13.71 -2.71
N CYS A 688 7.51 -14.92 -2.14
CA CYS A 688 6.63 -15.96 -2.69
C CYS A 688 5.14 -15.60 -2.61
N GLY A 689 4.75 -14.59 -1.81
CA GLY A 689 3.39 -14.11 -1.66
C GLY A 689 2.46 -15.23 -1.18
N THR A 690 1.57 -15.71 -2.06
CA THR A 690 0.65 -16.83 -1.79
C THR A 690 1.28 -18.22 -1.96
N GLY A 691 2.56 -18.30 -2.34
CA GLY A 691 3.32 -19.54 -2.57
C GLY A 691 3.02 -20.22 -3.91
N VAL A 692 2.32 -19.53 -4.83
CA VAL A 692 1.87 -20.13 -6.09
C VAL A 692 3.02 -20.57 -6.99
N LEU A 693 4.08 -19.75 -7.13
CA LEU A 693 5.22 -20.08 -7.99
C LEU A 693 6.06 -21.22 -7.41
N ALA A 694 6.30 -21.21 -6.09
CA ALA A 694 6.95 -22.32 -5.39
C ALA A 694 6.22 -23.66 -5.61
N MET A 695 4.89 -23.66 -5.53
CA MET A 695 4.10 -24.87 -5.80
C MET A 695 4.13 -25.27 -7.28
N LEU A 696 4.13 -24.31 -8.22
CA LEU A 696 4.31 -24.61 -9.65
C LEU A 696 5.67 -25.24 -9.92
N ALA A 697 6.74 -24.73 -9.30
CA ALA A 697 8.08 -25.29 -9.42
C ALA A 697 8.15 -26.74 -8.88
N ALA A 698 7.56 -26.98 -7.71
CA ALA A 698 7.49 -28.33 -7.12
C ALA A 698 6.70 -29.31 -8.01
N ARG A 699 5.61 -28.85 -8.64
CA ARG A 699 4.82 -29.65 -9.60
C ARG A 699 5.53 -29.84 -10.95
N ALA A 700 6.32 -28.88 -11.38
CA ALA A 700 7.17 -28.98 -12.56
C ALA A 700 8.31 -30.01 -12.39
N GLY A 701 8.56 -30.45 -11.16
CA GLY A 701 9.51 -31.50 -10.84
C GLY A 701 10.66 -31.05 -9.95
N ALA A 702 10.67 -29.82 -9.43
CA ALA A 702 11.65 -29.43 -8.44
C ALA A 702 11.60 -30.36 -7.22
N ASP A 703 12.77 -30.79 -6.75
CA ASP A 703 12.89 -31.78 -5.68
C ASP A 703 12.66 -31.12 -4.32
N HIS A 704 13.22 -29.93 -4.13
CA HIS A 704 12.93 -29.06 -2.99
C HIS A 704 12.81 -27.61 -3.42
N VAL A 705 11.89 -26.88 -2.81
CA VAL A 705 11.67 -25.45 -3.02
C VAL A 705 11.68 -24.75 -1.67
N VAL A 706 12.56 -23.78 -1.50
CA VAL A 706 12.52 -22.83 -0.37
C VAL A 706 11.78 -21.59 -0.85
N ALA A 707 10.73 -21.21 -0.15
CA ALA A 707 9.95 -20.03 -0.47
C ALA A 707 9.99 -19.05 0.70
N VAL A 708 10.38 -17.81 0.40
CA VAL A 708 10.68 -16.77 1.37
C VAL A 708 9.64 -15.67 1.26
N GLU A 709 9.03 -15.31 2.38
CA GLU A 709 8.06 -14.23 2.47
C GLU A 709 8.35 -13.39 3.71
N ALA A 710 8.26 -12.07 3.58
CA ALA A 710 8.51 -11.16 4.69
C ALA A 710 7.23 -10.85 5.49
N HIS A 711 6.07 -10.86 4.83
CA HIS A 711 4.81 -10.56 5.48
C HIS A 711 4.26 -11.79 6.23
N PRO A 712 4.06 -11.74 7.56
CA PRO A 712 3.65 -12.89 8.37
C PRO A 712 2.37 -13.57 7.86
N THR A 713 1.34 -12.77 7.54
CA THR A 713 0.06 -13.29 7.04
C THR A 713 0.16 -13.93 5.65
N LEU A 714 0.94 -13.36 4.72
CA LEU A 714 1.17 -14.00 3.42
C LEU A 714 1.93 -15.33 3.60
N CYS A 715 2.92 -15.36 4.48
CA CYS A 715 3.64 -16.59 4.81
C CYS A 715 2.67 -17.67 5.35
N ASP A 716 1.74 -17.31 6.23
CA ASP A 716 0.70 -18.22 6.73
C ASP A 716 -0.28 -18.68 5.64
N ILE A 717 -0.71 -17.78 4.76
CA ILE A 717 -1.55 -18.11 3.60
C ILE A 717 -0.83 -19.11 2.71
N ALA A 718 0.44 -18.85 2.39
CA ALA A 718 1.25 -19.70 1.53
C ALA A 718 1.51 -21.07 2.17
N ARG A 719 1.75 -21.16 3.49
CA ARG A 719 1.84 -22.45 4.21
C ARG A 719 0.56 -23.27 4.06
N ARG A 720 -0.61 -22.64 4.22
CA ARG A 720 -1.91 -23.31 4.06
C ARG A 720 -2.13 -23.74 2.62
N ASN A 721 -1.80 -22.90 1.64
CA ASN A 721 -1.88 -23.26 0.22
C ASN A 721 -0.99 -24.48 -0.10
N VAL A 722 0.26 -24.49 0.35
CA VAL A 722 1.17 -25.63 0.19
C VAL A 722 0.59 -26.91 0.79
N ALA A 723 -0.01 -26.83 1.98
CA ALA A 723 -0.64 -27.96 2.65
C ALA A 723 -1.88 -28.48 1.91
N MET A 724 -2.78 -27.57 1.48
CA MET A 724 -3.99 -27.93 0.72
C MET A 724 -3.65 -28.65 -0.60
N ASN A 725 -2.50 -28.33 -1.19
CA ASN A 725 -2.03 -28.96 -2.43
C ASN A 725 -1.16 -30.22 -2.19
N GLY A 726 -0.99 -30.66 -0.94
CA GLY A 726 -0.19 -31.85 -0.60
C GLY A 726 1.31 -31.69 -0.85
N LEU A 727 1.82 -30.46 -0.90
CA LEU A 727 3.22 -30.15 -1.28
C LEU A 727 4.14 -29.86 -0.08
N SER A 728 3.67 -30.06 1.16
CA SER A 728 4.41 -29.75 2.40
C SER A 728 5.76 -30.45 2.55
N ARG A 729 5.97 -31.58 1.85
CA ARG A 729 7.26 -32.29 1.86
C ARG A 729 8.30 -31.69 0.91
N LYS A 730 7.85 -30.96 -0.12
CA LYS A 730 8.70 -30.39 -1.18
C LYS A 730 8.93 -28.90 -1.02
N VAL A 731 7.94 -28.17 -0.49
CA VAL A 731 8.00 -26.71 -0.35
C VAL A 731 8.18 -26.34 1.12
N ARG A 732 9.30 -25.70 1.46
CA ARG A 732 9.59 -25.15 2.79
C ARG A 732 9.37 -23.64 2.77
N LEU A 733 8.53 -23.12 3.68
CA LEU A 733 8.35 -21.67 3.83
C LEU A 733 9.22 -21.10 4.93
N VAL A 734 9.85 -19.96 4.63
CA VAL A 734 10.69 -19.19 5.55
C VAL A 734 10.09 -17.80 5.68
N LEU A 735 9.85 -17.37 6.92
CA LEU A 735 9.51 -15.98 7.24
C LEU A 735 10.84 -15.22 7.39
N CYS A 736 11.08 -14.21 6.54
CA CYS A 736 12.26 -13.36 6.65
C CYS A 736 11.87 -12.05 7.32
N CYS A 737 12.52 -11.72 8.43
CA CYS A 737 12.33 -10.45 9.13
C CYS A 737 13.32 -9.40 8.61
#